data_AF-A0A7C3MM67-F1
#
_entry.id   AF-A0A7C3MM67-F1
#
_cell.length_a   1.000
_cell.length_b   1.000
_cell.length_c   1.000
_cell.angle_alpha   90.00
_cell.angle_beta   90.00
_cell.angle_gamma   90.00
#
_symmetry.space_group_name_H-M   'P 1'
#
loop_
_entity.id
_entity.type
_entity.pdbx_description
1 polymer ?
#
loop_
_entity_poly.entity_id
_entity_poly.type
_entity_poly.pdbx_seq_one_letter_code
_entity_poly.pdbx_strand_id
1 'polypeptide(L)'
;MRDRAGLYAFLGYLLLSLVFFGRGICPPHFFTRIGAGARNHDPSLMIWALEWWPYALSHRIDPFFCRVIWSPSGVNLAWVTSMPLIGLCAWPLTRALGPLGAFNALSLLAPALAGWSAFLLARHVTGRYWPSMLAGYIFGFSPYMLGHMLGQLFLLYVFPIPLAVLLALLFLEERLAEKYFVPLAAVLLFAIFGVSLEIFATTTVFGAIALGIAYYAAGSDARGQGVRRILRPVGASYGLAMAAAAPYLYYLFAFGFPHGSIASPKRFSCDLLNFLVPAPTNLLGANALMERVSSSFTLLPGPAECDAYIALPLAAIAFSYLRSRWDTRTGRMLGLFLGITLLCAIGPRLHFAGHMLFGMPWALFDHLPLLRSALPGRFMLFAFLALALSAALWTAEDARSRAVRIAGAAAVVVFMIPNPDARFWSKPAHTPAFFSSGLYRKYLAKDETVVILPYGQSGNSMLWQAESGMYFRMAEGHTGTTVIDDFQRWPIVNAFQFRRAIPDPQEQLKAFLAAHDVSTIIVADPRDRTEWGPVLSTLGTRPVEVDGVLLYRIAPTELAPYKNTHALDWQIAFNRARFEQLLVAAERYLTSGRNLASLTPFRAETLGFLPANWSLGQGVYDRNGLWLGPWRDGNVSVGVVGSYSAVKPIIDAYAPLALGVYFPYPQRLVGPPKGNLFMRKLVMVFDRRGLARAARMAVRARTRARAASAIGPPAHP
;
A
#
# COMPACT_ATOMS: atom_id res chain seq x y z
N MET A 1 8.30 3.79 42.05
CA MET A 1 8.22 2.33 42.31
C MET A 1 8.25 1.60 40.98
N ARG A 2 9.14 0.62 40.79
CA ARG A 2 9.24 -0.18 39.55
C ARG A 2 8.00 -1.09 39.45
N ASP A 3 7.08 -0.83 38.53
CA ASP A 3 5.92 -1.72 38.27
C ASP A 3 6.40 -3.05 37.68
N ARG A 4 6.77 -3.99 38.57
CA ARG A 4 7.28 -5.32 38.20
C ARG A 4 6.28 -6.07 37.33
N ALA A 5 4.98 -5.91 37.58
CA ALA A 5 3.94 -6.59 36.82
C ALA A 5 3.83 -6.06 35.38
N GLY A 6 3.97 -4.75 35.17
CA GLY A 6 4.09 -4.19 33.81
C GLY A 6 5.31 -4.73 33.06
N LEU A 7 6.45 -4.85 33.74
CA LEU A 7 7.67 -5.43 33.16
C LEU A 7 7.48 -6.91 32.79
N TYR A 8 6.89 -7.73 33.66
CA TYR A 8 6.64 -9.15 33.38
C TYR A 8 5.66 -9.34 32.22
N ALA A 9 4.62 -8.49 32.12
CA ALA A 9 3.71 -8.52 30.98
C ALA A 9 4.45 -8.22 29.67
N PHE A 10 5.27 -7.16 29.64
CA PHE A 10 6.08 -6.81 28.47
C PHE A 10 7.02 -7.96 28.06
N LEU A 11 7.77 -8.52 29.01
CA LEU A 11 8.68 -9.64 28.74
C LEU A 11 7.93 -10.88 28.25
N GLY A 12 6.73 -11.15 28.80
CA GLY A 12 5.87 -12.24 28.35
C GLY A 12 5.42 -12.08 26.90
N TYR A 13 4.96 -10.88 26.52
CA TYR A 13 4.60 -10.62 25.12
C TYR A 13 5.80 -10.61 24.19
N LEU A 14 6.97 -10.11 24.63
CA LEU A 14 8.19 -10.17 23.85
C LEU A 14 8.61 -11.63 23.58
N LEU A 15 8.52 -12.49 24.61
CA LEU A 15 8.77 -13.93 24.45
C LEU A 15 7.80 -14.55 23.45
N LEU A 16 6.50 -14.24 23.53
CA LEU A 16 5.51 -14.72 22.56
C LEU A 16 5.83 -14.25 21.13
N SER A 17 6.21 -12.98 20.96
CA SER A 17 6.62 -12.43 19.66
C SER A 17 7.84 -13.16 19.09
N LEU A 18 8.86 -13.43 19.92
CA LEU A 18 10.04 -14.22 19.55
C LEU A 18 9.68 -15.67 19.17
N VAL A 19 8.77 -16.29 19.92
CA VAL A 19 8.33 -17.68 19.67
C VAL A 19 7.52 -17.79 18.38
N PHE A 20 6.62 -16.85 18.09
CA PHE A 20 5.77 -16.93 16.90
C PHE A 20 6.50 -16.45 15.64
N PHE A 21 7.21 -15.33 15.71
CA PHE A 21 7.77 -14.66 14.53
C PHE A 21 9.28 -14.79 14.45
N GLY A 22 9.97 -14.81 15.59
CA GLY A 22 11.42 -14.91 15.66
C GLY A 22 11.97 -16.20 15.06
N ARG A 23 11.22 -17.31 15.07
CA ARG A 23 11.70 -18.61 14.52
C ARG A 23 12.19 -18.55 13.08
N GLY A 24 11.63 -17.66 12.25
CA GLY A 24 12.01 -17.51 10.84
C GLY A 24 13.16 -16.54 10.59
N ILE A 25 13.56 -15.75 11.60
CA ILE A 25 14.54 -14.66 11.48
C ILE A 25 15.58 -14.63 12.60
N CYS A 26 15.50 -15.48 13.63
CA CYS A 26 16.53 -15.58 14.66
C CYS A 26 17.84 -16.14 14.06
N PRO A 27 18.99 -15.96 14.75
CA PRO A 27 20.27 -16.44 14.27
C PRO A 27 20.23 -17.90 13.79
N PRO A 28 20.83 -18.21 12.61
CA PRO A 28 21.74 -17.36 11.82
C PRO A 28 21.05 -16.40 10.83
N HIS A 29 19.72 -16.32 10.80
CA HIS A 29 18.99 -15.69 9.68
C HIS A 29 18.64 -14.20 9.85
N PHE A 30 19.01 -13.61 10.98
CA PHE A 30 18.58 -12.25 11.37
C PHE A 30 18.98 -11.15 10.39
N PHE A 31 20.06 -11.36 9.64
CA PHE A 31 20.58 -10.42 8.64
C PHE A 31 20.38 -10.89 7.20
N THR A 32 19.70 -12.03 6.98
CA THR A 32 19.57 -12.65 5.65
C THR A 32 18.11 -12.88 5.24
N ARG A 33 17.19 -12.76 6.20
CA ARG A 33 15.75 -12.91 6.00
C ARG A 33 15.03 -11.67 6.51
N ILE A 34 13.96 -11.31 5.82
CA ILE A 34 13.04 -10.24 6.19
C ILE A 34 11.89 -10.87 6.96
N GLY A 35 11.57 -10.37 8.16
CA GLY A 35 10.36 -10.69 8.91
C GLY A 35 9.12 -10.13 8.22
N ALA A 36 8.66 -10.81 7.17
CA ALA A 36 7.55 -10.40 6.32
C ALA A 36 6.99 -11.60 5.55
N GLY A 37 5.78 -11.46 5.01
CA GLY A 37 5.14 -12.48 4.19
C GLY A 37 5.81 -12.65 2.83
N ALA A 38 5.86 -13.88 2.32
CA ALA A 38 6.59 -14.25 1.10
C ALA A 38 6.24 -13.43 -0.16
N ARG A 39 5.02 -12.90 -0.27
CA ARG A 39 4.54 -12.14 -1.44
C ARG A 39 4.51 -10.62 -1.24
N ASN A 40 4.95 -10.12 -0.08
CA ASN A 40 4.89 -8.69 0.23
C ASN A 40 6.22 -7.99 -0.07
N HIS A 41 6.20 -6.94 -0.87
CA HIS A 41 7.39 -6.15 -1.24
C HIS A 41 7.47 -4.80 -0.49
N ASP A 42 6.44 -4.46 0.28
CA ASP A 42 6.41 -3.27 1.14
C ASP A 42 7.55 -3.14 2.16
N PRO A 43 8.13 -4.24 2.71
CA PRO A 43 9.25 -4.12 3.63
C PRO A 43 10.43 -3.32 3.07
N SER A 44 10.67 -3.35 1.75
CA SER A 44 11.81 -2.65 1.14
C SER A 44 11.76 -1.13 1.37
N LEU A 45 10.58 -0.51 1.23
CA LEU A 45 10.33 0.89 1.54
C LEU A 45 10.54 1.18 3.03
N MET A 46 10.01 0.31 3.89
CA MET A 46 10.10 0.46 5.35
C MET A 46 11.55 0.39 5.83
N ILE A 47 12.32 -0.58 5.33
CA ILE A 47 13.74 -0.77 5.63
C ILE A 47 14.55 0.43 5.11
N TRP A 48 14.27 0.87 3.89
CA TRP A 48 14.93 2.05 3.31
C TRP A 48 14.67 3.32 4.11
N ALA A 49 13.44 3.49 4.61
CA ALA A 49 13.08 4.64 5.43
C ALA A 49 13.85 4.70 6.76
N LEU A 50 14.21 3.56 7.35
CA LEU A 50 15.05 3.52 8.57
C LEU A 50 16.44 4.12 8.35
N GLU A 51 16.95 4.07 7.12
CA GLU A 51 18.24 4.66 6.74
C GLU A 51 18.08 6.10 6.24
N TRP A 52 17.02 6.40 5.47
CA TRP A 52 16.84 7.70 4.80
C TRP A 52 16.77 8.88 5.77
N TRP A 53 15.92 8.83 6.80
CA TRP A 53 15.74 9.97 7.72
C TRP A 53 17.03 10.39 8.42
N PRO A 54 17.77 9.48 9.08
CA PRO A 54 19.05 9.86 9.66
C PRO A 54 20.11 10.21 8.61
N TYR A 55 20.09 9.56 7.43
CA TYR A 55 21.00 9.91 6.32
C TYR A 55 20.78 11.36 5.87
N ALA A 56 19.54 11.75 5.59
CA ALA A 56 19.21 13.09 5.08
C ALA A 56 19.61 14.19 6.07
N LEU A 57 19.29 14.01 7.36
CA LEU A 57 19.66 14.96 8.41
C LEU A 57 21.18 15.05 8.60
N SER A 58 21.88 13.92 8.63
CA SER A 58 23.35 13.90 8.80
C SER A 58 24.10 14.51 7.61
N HIS A 59 23.54 14.43 6.41
CA HIS A 59 24.10 15.02 5.18
C HIS A 59 23.57 16.43 4.89
N ARG A 60 22.73 16.99 5.77
CA ARG A 60 22.13 18.33 5.64
C ARG A 60 21.35 18.53 4.33
N ILE A 61 20.70 17.46 3.85
CA ILE A 61 19.79 17.51 2.71
C ILE A 61 18.35 17.49 3.20
N ASP A 62 17.42 17.99 2.37
CA ASP A 62 16.01 18.00 2.69
C ASP A 62 15.48 16.56 2.85
N PRO A 63 14.99 16.17 4.05
CA PRO A 63 14.48 14.82 4.27
C PRO A 63 13.08 14.60 3.69
N PHE A 64 12.36 15.65 3.31
CA PHE A 64 11.01 15.56 2.73
C PHE A 64 11.04 15.47 1.21
N PHE A 65 11.90 16.24 0.53
CA PHE A 65 12.06 16.15 -0.92
C PHE A 65 13.22 15.23 -1.30
N CYS A 66 12.89 13.95 -1.51
CA CYS A 66 13.88 12.90 -1.77
C CYS A 66 14.22 12.79 -3.25
N ARG A 67 15.51 12.93 -3.61
CA ARG A 67 16.02 12.78 -4.99
C ARG A 67 16.93 11.56 -5.20
N VAL A 68 17.11 10.71 -4.17
CA VAL A 68 17.91 9.47 -4.33
C VAL A 68 17.09 8.32 -4.94
N ILE A 69 15.76 8.43 -4.91
CA ILE A 69 14.82 7.59 -5.67
C ILE A 69 13.99 8.48 -6.58
N TRP A 70 13.43 7.90 -7.65
CA TRP A 70 12.74 8.64 -8.70
C TRP A 70 13.58 9.78 -9.30
N SER A 71 14.90 9.60 -9.37
CA SER A 71 15.84 10.59 -9.91
C SER A 71 15.60 10.83 -11.41
N PRO A 72 15.68 12.07 -11.91
CA PRO A 72 16.05 13.30 -11.20
C PRO A 72 14.87 14.06 -10.56
N SER A 73 13.63 13.71 -10.91
CA SER A 73 12.42 14.39 -10.44
C SER A 73 12.31 14.39 -8.92
N GLY A 74 12.60 13.25 -8.29
CA GLY A 74 12.44 13.01 -6.87
C GLY A 74 10.98 12.82 -6.47
N VAL A 75 10.74 12.76 -5.15
CA VAL A 75 9.42 12.52 -4.56
C VAL A 75 9.26 13.28 -3.24
N ASN A 76 8.06 13.83 -3.02
CA ASN A 76 7.67 14.39 -1.73
C ASN A 76 7.27 13.27 -0.76
N LEU A 77 8.12 12.98 0.22
CA LEU A 77 7.91 11.93 1.21
C LEU A 77 6.85 12.25 2.25
N ALA A 78 6.32 13.49 2.32
CA ALA A 78 5.18 13.81 3.18
C ALA A 78 3.90 13.03 2.79
N TRP A 79 3.81 12.60 1.53
CA TRP A 79 2.73 11.79 0.97
C TRP A 79 3.09 10.30 0.81
N VAL A 80 4.26 9.89 1.30
CA VAL A 80 4.75 8.50 1.27
C VAL A 80 4.79 7.98 2.69
N THR A 81 4.48 6.69 2.89
CA THR A 81 4.59 6.02 4.18
C THR A 81 6.06 5.82 4.58
N SER A 82 6.69 6.90 5.06
CA SER A 82 8.12 7.00 5.32
C SER A 82 8.51 6.95 6.80
N MET A 83 7.54 6.90 7.74
CA MET A 83 7.75 6.66 9.18
C MET A 83 8.89 7.48 9.84
N PRO A 84 8.90 8.83 9.73
CA PRO A 84 10.00 9.66 10.25
C PRO A 84 10.39 9.36 11.69
N LEU A 85 9.40 9.21 12.58
CA LEU A 85 9.70 9.03 13.99
C LEU A 85 10.37 7.68 14.26
N ILE A 86 9.91 6.60 13.60
CA ILE A 86 10.52 5.29 13.75
C ILE A 86 11.96 5.33 13.24
N GLY A 87 12.20 5.89 12.04
CA GLY A 87 13.55 5.99 11.47
C GLY A 87 14.53 6.77 12.37
N LEU A 88 14.07 7.88 12.96
CA LEU A 88 14.90 8.70 13.86
C LEU A 88 15.14 8.02 15.22
N CYS A 89 14.10 7.46 15.85
CA CYS A 89 14.24 6.74 17.12
C CYS A 89 15.08 5.47 16.98
N ALA A 90 14.97 4.77 15.85
CA ALA A 90 15.72 3.56 15.56
C ALA A 90 17.13 3.83 15.04
N TRP A 91 17.55 5.09 14.84
CA TRP A 91 18.84 5.41 14.24
C TRP A 91 20.05 4.70 14.91
N PRO A 92 20.19 4.65 16.25
CA PRO A 92 21.28 3.91 16.88
C PRO A 92 21.23 2.41 16.57
N LEU A 93 20.02 1.84 16.48
CA LEU A 93 19.80 0.44 16.16
C LEU A 93 20.14 0.15 14.69
N THR A 94 19.71 1.01 13.77
CA THR A 94 20.06 0.94 12.34
C THR A 94 21.56 1.03 12.12
N ARG A 95 22.25 1.92 12.85
CA ARG A 95 23.72 2.04 12.78
C ARG A 95 24.44 0.79 13.29
N ALA A 96 23.90 0.12 14.31
CA ALA A 96 24.54 -1.04 14.93
C ALA A 96 24.27 -2.35 14.17
N LEU A 97 23.05 -2.53 13.65
CA LEU A 97 22.60 -3.80 13.06
C LEU A 97 22.37 -3.74 11.54
N GLY A 98 22.54 -2.56 10.93
CA GLY A 98 22.08 -2.29 9.57
C GLY A 98 20.55 -2.12 9.49
N PRO A 99 20.04 -1.62 8.36
CA PRO A 99 18.62 -1.32 8.20
C PRO A 99 17.73 -2.57 8.24
N LEU A 100 18.20 -3.72 7.70
CA LEU A 100 17.48 -5.00 7.78
C LEU A 100 17.40 -5.53 9.22
N GLY A 101 18.51 -5.53 9.94
CA GLY A 101 18.55 -5.99 11.34
C GLY A 101 17.66 -5.12 12.24
N ALA A 102 17.67 -3.80 12.04
CA ALA A 102 16.79 -2.88 12.75
C ALA A 102 15.31 -3.14 12.44
N PHE A 103 14.95 -3.33 11.18
CA PHE A 103 13.57 -3.69 10.79
C PHE A 103 13.10 -4.97 11.49
N ASN A 104 13.91 -6.03 11.48
CA ASN A 104 13.57 -7.30 12.14
C ASN A 104 13.39 -7.14 13.66
N ALA A 105 14.29 -6.40 14.32
CA ALA A 105 14.18 -6.11 15.75
C ALA A 105 12.90 -5.31 16.08
N LEU A 106 12.60 -4.27 15.29
CA LEU A 106 11.42 -3.42 15.48
C LEU A 106 10.12 -4.19 15.25
N SER A 107 10.08 -5.08 14.24
CA SER A 107 8.94 -5.95 13.97
C SER A 107 8.67 -6.91 15.13
N LEU A 108 9.71 -7.47 15.76
CA LEU A 108 9.55 -8.33 16.95
C LEU A 108 9.14 -7.55 18.20
N LEU A 109 9.58 -6.30 18.34
CA LEU A 109 9.25 -5.44 19.47
C LEU A 109 7.79 -4.95 19.42
N ALA A 110 7.23 -4.73 18.23
CA ALA A 110 5.94 -4.05 18.08
C ALA A 110 4.75 -4.79 18.71
N PRO A 111 4.53 -6.12 18.51
CA PRO A 111 3.49 -6.87 19.22
C PRO A 111 3.62 -6.78 20.74
N ALA A 112 4.86 -6.78 21.25
CA ALA A 112 5.12 -6.70 22.68
C ALA A 112 4.74 -5.34 23.26
N LEU A 113 5.08 -4.25 22.57
CA LEU A 113 4.68 -2.89 22.97
C LEU A 113 3.16 -2.71 22.91
N ALA A 114 2.52 -3.17 21.83
CA ALA A 114 1.07 -3.09 21.68
C ALA A 114 0.35 -3.87 22.78
N GLY A 115 0.76 -5.12 23.03
CA GLY A 115 0.20 -5.93 24.11
C GLY A 115 0.47 -5.34 25.49
N TRP A 116 1.66 -4.78 25.72
CA TRP A 116 2.00 -4.13 26.98
C TRP A 116 1.14 -2.89 27.25
N SER A 117 0.93 -2.01 26.27
CA SER A 117 0.11 -0.81 26.50
C SER A 117 -1.37 -1.14 26.69
N ALA A 118 -1.91 -2.13 25.97
CA ALA A 118 -3.25 -2.64 26.19
C ALA A 118 -3.39 -3.34 27.56
N PHE A 119 -2.35 -4.05 28.02
CA PHE A 119 -2.28 -4.59 29.38
C PHE A 119 -2.34 -3.49 30.44
N LEU A 120 -1.59 -2.38 30.28
CA LEU A 120 -1.63 -1.28 31.23
C LEU A 120 -3.01 -0.64 31.31
N LEU A 121 -3.64 -0.40 30.15
CA LEU A 121 -5.01 0.11 30.08
C LEU A 121 -6.00 -0.86 30.74
N ALA A 122 -5.96 -2.15 30.37
CA ALA A 122 -6.85 -3.15 30.94
C ALA A 122 -6.63 -3.33 32.45
N ARG A 123 -5.40 -3.20 32.93
CA ARG A 123 -5.08 -3.29 34.36
C ARG A 123 -5.63 -2.12 35.14
N HIS A 124 -5.59 -0.92 34.56
CA HIS A 124 -6.21 0.27 35.14
C HIS A 124 -7.73 0.07 35.30
N VAL A 125 -8.40 -0.48 34.29
CA VAL A 125 -9.87 -0.64 34.32
C VAL A 125 -10.32 -1.87 35.12
N THR A 126 -9.59 -2.98 35.07
CA THR A 126 -9.99 -4.24 35.74
C THR A 126 -9.43 -4.39 37.15
N GLY A 127 -8.30 -3.76 37.46
CA GLY A 127 -7.54 -3.99 38.70
C GLY A 127 -6.92 -5.39 38.83
N ARG A 128 -7.00 -6.25 37.81
CA ARG A 128 -6.59 -7.67 37.87
C ARG A 128 -5.48 -7.98 36.86
N TYR A 129 -4.45 -8.72 37.28
CA TYR A 129 -3.30 -9.04 36.43
C TYR A 129 -3.65 -9.96 35.24
N TRP A 130 -4.16 -11.16 35.48
CA TRP A 130 -4.40 -12.16 34.43
C TRP A 130 -5.47 -11.75 33.39
N PRO A 131 -6.61 -11.15 33.78
CA PRO A 131 -7.54 -10.56 32.81
C PRO A 131 -6.89 -9.51 31.91
N SER A 132 -5.99 -8.70 32.47
CA SER A 132 -5.24 -7.70 31.70
C SER A 132 -4.20 -8.32 30.78
N MET A 133 -3.61 -9.46 31.19
CA MET A 133 -2.70 -10.24 30.35
C MET A 133 -3.43 -10.80 29.11
N LEU A 134 -4.68 -11.23 29.29
CA LEU A 134 -5.51 -11.65 28.16
C LEU A 134 -5.81 -10.47 27.22
N ALA A 135 -6.13 -9.29 27.76
CA ALA A 135 -6.39 -8.09 26.97
C ALA A 135 -5.20 -7.71 26.08
N GLY A 136 -3.99 -7.69 26.65
CA GLY A 136 -2.79 -7.38 25.89
C GLY A 136 -2.45 -8.45 24.86
N TYR A 137 -2.71 -9.73 25.13
CA TYR A 137 -2.60 -10.77 24.11
C TYR A 137 -3.57 -10.53 22.94
N ILE A 138 -4.87 -10.32 23.24
CA ILE A 138 -5.90 -10.09 22.21
C ILE A 138 -5.52 -8.91 21.32
N PHE A 139 -5.04 -7.80 21.90
CA PHE A 139 -4.69 -6.61 21.13
C PHE A 139 -3.37 -6.79 20.36
N GLY A 140 -2.29 -7.19 21.04
CA GLY A 140 -0.94 -7.29 20.47
C GLY A 140 -0.74 -8.44 19.48
N PHE A 141 -1.60 -9.46 19.52
CA PHE A 141 -1.57 -10.63 18.63
C PHE A 141 -2.91 -10.84 17.90
N SER A 142 -3.71 -9.77 17.77
CA SER A 142 -4.94 -9.77 16.97
C SER A 142 -4.66 -10.09 15.51
N PRO A 143 -5.64 -10.62 14.76
CA PRO A 143 -5.56 -10.75 13.30
C PRO A 143 -5.17 -9.46 12.57
N TYR A 144 -5.50 -8.29 13.12
CA TYR A 144 -4.95 -7.00 12.70
C TYR A 144 -3.42 -6.96 12.75
N MET A 145 -2.84 -7.22 13.93
CA MET A 145 -1.39 -7.28 14.10
C MET A 145 -0.76 -8.37 13.24
N LEU A 146 -1.38 -9.55 13.14
CA LEU A 146 -0.86 -10.67 12.36
C LEU A 146 -0.82 -10.38 10.86
N GLY A 147 -1.84 -9.70 10.30
CA GLY A 147 -1.83 -9.27 8.90
C GLY A 147 -0.66 -8.31 8.61
N HIS A 148 -0.46 -7.32 9.48
CA HIS A 148 0.57 -6.30 9.29
C HIS A 148 1.99 -6.75 9.66
N MET A 149 2.14 -7.83 10.45
CA MET A 149 3.42 -8.52 10.69
C MET A 149 4.04 -9.06 9.38
N LEU A 150 3.26 -9.12 8.30
CA LEU A 150 3.74 -9.49 6.98
C LEU A 150 4.50 -8.37 6.24
N GLY A 151 4.78 -7.23 6.88
CA GLY A 151 5.76 -6.26 6.35
C GLY A 151 5.46 -4.77 6.55
N GLN A 152 4.38 -4.42 7.24
CA GLN A 152 3.88 -3.04 7.34
C GLN A 152 4.16 -2.46 8.74
N LEU A 153 5.43 -2.12 9.00
CA LEU A 153 5.93 -1.69 10.32
C LEU A 153 5.14 -0.50 10.92
N PHE A 154 4.77 0.47 10.10
CA PHE A 154 3.97 1.63 10.53
C PHE A 154 2.59 1.28 11.12
N LEU A 155 2.04 0.12 10.78
CA LEU A 155 0.75 -0.37 11.28
C LEU A 155 0.91 -1.26 12.52
N LEU A 156 2.14 -1.64 12.87
CA LEU A 156 2.44 -2.43 14.08
C LEU A 156 2.68 -1.54 15.31
N TYR A 157 3.17 -0.31 15.12
CA TYR A 157 3.51 0.62 16.20
C TYR A 157 2.27 1.37 16.75
N VAL A 158 1.24 0.61 17.11
CA VAL A 158 -0.06 1.11 17.62
C VAL A 158 -0.12 1.25 19.15
N PHE A 159 0.96 0.90 19.85
CA PHE A 159 1.05 0.98 21.30
C PHE A 159 0.72 2.35 21.93
N PRO A 160 0.93 3.51 21.25
CA PRO A 160 0.54 4.80 21.82
C PRO A 160 -0.97 4.96 21.99
N ILE A 161 -1.79 4.21 21.23
CA ILE A 161 -3.25 4.35 21.23
C ILE A 161 -3.85 3.92 22.59
N PRO A 162 -3.59 2.70 23.12
CA PRO A 162 -4.02 2.35 24.48
C PRO A 162 -3.48 3.30 25.56
N LEU A 163 -2.26 3.83 25.40
CA LEU A 163 -1.69 4.80 26.34
C LEU A 163 -2.44 6.14 26.30
N ALA A 164 -2.85 6.61 25.12
CA ALA A 164 -3.64 7.83 24.99
C ALA A 164 -5.01 7.68 25.66
N VAL A 165 -5.65 6.51 25.52
CA VAL A 165 -6.89 6.18 26.24
C VAL A 165 -6.63 6.14 27.75
N LEU A 166 -5.54 5.53 28.20
CA LEU A 166 -5.17 5.48 29.61
C LEU A 166 -4.94 6.89 30.20
N LEU A 167 -4.23 7.77 29.49
CA LEU A 167 -4.06 9.17 29.91
C LEU A 167 -5.38 9.92 30.01
N ALA A 168 -6.29 9.71 29.04
CA ALA A 168 -7.61 10.30 29.07
C ALA A 168 -8.42 9.82 30.29
N LEU A 169 -8.38 8.52 30.61
CA LEU A 169 -9.03 7.98 31.81
C LEU A 169 -8.43 8.56 33.09
N LEU A 170 -7.09 8.62 33.19
CA LEU A 170 -6.42 9.20 34.37
C LEU A 170 -6.77 10.68 34.56
N PHE A 171 -6.92 11.44 33.48
CA PHE A 171 -7.36 12.83 33.54
C PHE A 171 -8.84 12.94 33.96
N LEU A 172 -9.73 12.13 33.37
CA LEU A 172 -11.15 12.12 33.71
C LEU A 172 -11.43 11.64 35.14
N GLU A 173 -10.54 10.83 35.70
CA GLU A 173 -10.56 10.40 37.11
C GLU A 173 -9.90 11.42 38.06
N GLU A 174 -9.48 12.58 37.56
CA GLU A 174 -8.78 13.63 38.33
C GLU A 174 -7.47 13.15 38.99
N ARG A 175 -6.89 12.06 38.48
CA ARG A 175 -5.61 11.49 38.93
C ARG A 175 -4.40 12.11 38.22
N LEU A 176 -4.64 12.86 37.15
CA LEU A 176 -3.63 13.55 36.36
C LEU A 176 -4.04 15.00 36.13
N ALA A 177 -3.21 15.95 36.56
CA ALA A 177 -3.47 17.37 36.35
C ALA A 177 -3.28 17.78 34.87
N GLU A 178 -4.01 18.80 34.42
CA GLU A 178 -3.97 19.32 33.05
C GLU A 178 -2.54 19.65 32.57
N LYS A 179 -1.73 20.26 33.44
CA LYS A 179 -0.33 20.62 33.14
C LYS A 179 0.57 19.43 32.78
N TYR A 180 0.20 18.21 33.18
CA TYR A 180 0.90 16.98 32.81
C TYR A 180 0.20 16.24 31.67
N PHE A 181 -1.14 16.27 31.65
CA PHE A 181 -1.93 15.65 30.58
C PHE A 181 -1.58 16.23 29.21
N VAL A 182 -1.59 17.56 29.07
CA VAL A 182 -1.38 18.24 27.77
C VAL A 182 -0.05 17.86 27.11
N PRO A 183 1.12 17.99 27.76
CA PRO A 183 2.38 17.62 27.12
C PRO A 183 2.48 16.11 26.85
N LEU A 184 2.01 15.24 27.75
CA LEU A 184 2.07 13.79 27.54
C LEU A 184 1.18 13.33 26.38
N ALA A 185 -0.05 13.85 26.31
CA ALA A 185 -0.96 13.58 25.21
C ALA A 185 -0.42 14.14 23.89
N ALA A 186 0.19 15.34 23.90
CA ALA A 186 0.84 15.90 22.72
C ALA A 186 1.99 15.03 22.21
N VAL A 187 2.82 14.47 23.11
CA VAL A 187 3.89 13.53 22.74
C VAL A 187 3.32 12.26 22.11
N LEU A 188 2.25 11.68 22.67
CA LEU A 188 1.62 10.50 22.06
C LEU A 188 0.98 10.82 20.71
N LEU A 189 0.30 11.97 20.57
CA LEU A 189 -0.30 12.41 19.31
C LEU A 189 0.76 12.67 18.23
N PHE A 190 1.84 13.35 18.59
CA PHE A 190 3.00 13.55 17.72
C PHE A 190 3.64 12.20 17.35
N ALA A 191 3.70 11.27 18.30
CA ALA A 191 4.23 9.94 18.04
C ALA A 191 3.39 9.16 17.04
N ILE A 192 2.07 9.15 17.21
CA ILE A 192 1.15 8.50 16.26
C ILE A 192 1.27 9.16 14.88
N PHE A 193 1.33 10.51 14.82
CA PHE A 193 1.52 11.25 13.58
C PHE A 193 2.82 10.87 12.86
N GLY A 194 3.94 10.85 13.59
CA GLY A 194 5.26 10.54 13.05
C GLY A 194 5.47 9.07 12.68
N VAL A 195 4.62 8.17 13.19
CA VAL A 195 4.55 6.76 12.78
C VAL A 195 3.70 6.62 11.51
N SER A 196 2.48 7.17 11.53
CA SER A 196 1.53 7.05 10.42
C SER A 196 0.45 8.13 10.46
N LEU A 197 0.34 8.91 9.38
CA LEU A 197 -0.75 9.86 9.16
C LEU A 197 -2.13 9.19 9.17
N GLU A 198 -2.22 7.96 8.63
CA GLU A 198 -3.48 7.21 8.59
C GLU A 198 -3.92 6.78 9.99
N ILE A 199 -3.00 6.25 10.80
CA ILE A 199 -3.31 5.87 12.18
C ILE A 199 -3.62 7.10 13.02
N PHE A 200 -2.94 8.23 12.79
CA PHE A 200 -3.26 9.50 13.45
C PHE A 200 -4.66 9.98 13.12
N ALA A 201 -5.01 10.04 11.83
CA ALA A 201 -6.33 10.49 11.38
C ALA A 201 -7.45 9.57 11.91
N THR A 202 -7.27 8.26 11.81
CA THR A 202 -8.26 7.28 12.29
C THR A 202 -8.37 7.29 13.82
N THR A 203 -7.25 7.40 14.56
CA THR A 203 -7.26 7.56 16.02
C THR A 203 -8.00 8.84 16.44
N THR A 204 -7.84 9.93 15.68
CA THR A 204 -8.59 11.18 15.92
C THR A 204 -10.09 10.95 15.75
N VAL A 205 -10.51 10.30 14.65
CA VAL A 205 -11.92 10.01 14.37
C VAL A 205 -12.53 9.08 15.42
N PHE A 206 -11.91 7.93 15.68
CA PHE A 206 -12.42 6.96 16.64
C PHE A 206 -12.31 7.46 18.10
N GLY A 207 -11.30 8.28 18.41
CA GLY A 207 -11.22 8.99 19.69
C GLY A 207 -12.38 9.97 19.88
N ALA A 208 -12.72 10.75 18.84
CA ALA A 208 -13.87 11.65 18.86
C ALA A 208 -15.21 10.89 19.00
N ILE A 209 -15.35 9.76 18.29
CA ILE A 209 -16.52 8.86 18.43
C ILE A 209 -16.60 8.32 19.86
N ALA A 210 -15.49 7.85 20.44
CA ALA A 210 -15.46 7.33 21.80
C ALA A 210 -15.85 8.41 22.83
N LEU A 211 -15.34 9.63 22.70
CA LEU A 211 -15.73 10.76 23.54
C LEU A 211 -17.20 11.16 23.35
N GLY A 212 -17.71 11.13 22.12
CA GLY A 212 -19.12 11.39 21.81
C GLY A 212 -20.06 10.36 22.42
N ILE A 213 -19.72 9.07 22.33
CA ILE A 213 -20.46 7.99 22.99
C ILE A 213 -20.37 8.13 24.51
N ALA A 214 -19.19 8.45 25.05
CA ALA A 214 -19.01 8.67 26.48
C ALA A 214 -19.86 9.84 26.99
N TYR A 215 -19.93 10.93 26.22
CA TYR A 215 -20.80 12.07 26.51
C TYR A 215 -22.29 11.67 26.50
N TYR A 216 -22.72 10.95 25.45
CA TYR A 216 -24.10 10.45 25.35
C TYR A 216 -24.46 9.49 26.49
N ALA A 217 -23.57 8.56 26.83
CA ALA A 217 -23.77 7.57 27.89
C ALA A 217 -23.69 8.18 29.31
N ALA A 218 -23.05 9.34 29.47
CA ALA A 218 -22.92 10.02 30.76
C ALA A 218 -24.15 10.87 31.14
N GLY A 219 -24.98 11.29 30.16
CA GLY A 219 -26.14 12.15 30.41
C GLY A 219 -25.78 13.56 30.90
N SER A 220 -26.70 14.22 31.60
CA SER A 220 -26.52 15.56 32.19
C SER A 220 -25.72 15.57 33.52
N ASP A 221 -25.23 14.42 33.95
CA ASP A 221 -24.54 14.26 35.24
C ASP A 221 -23.15 14.95 35.27
N ALA A 222 -22.56 15.04 36.46
CA ALA A 222 -21.20 15.55 36.69
C ALA A 222 -20.12 14.93 35.77
N ARG A 223 -20.31 13.69 35.30
CA ARG A 223 -19.41 13.04 34.33
C ARG A 223 -19.57 13.55 32.89
N GLY A 224 -20.77 13.96 32.47
CA GLY A 224 -20.97 14.64 31.18
C GLY A 224 -20.25 15.99 31.16
N GLN A 225 -20.18 16.66 32.30
CA GLN A 225 -19.32 17.84 32.48
C GLN A 225 -17.82 17.48 32.42
N GLY A 226 -17.42 16.34 32.98
CA GLY A 226 -16.04 15.79 32.84
C GLY A 226 -15.62 15.56 31.38
N VAL A 227 -16.51 14.99 30.55
CA VAL A 227 -16.23 14.79 29.12
C VAL A 227 -16.12 16.13 28.37
N ARG A 228 -16.88 17.16 28.77
CA ARG A 228 -16.68 18.51 28.22
C ARG A 228 -15.36 19.12 28.69
N ARG A 229 -14.95 18.88 29.93
CA ARG A 229 -13.68 19.40 30.50
C ARG A 229 -12.45 18.87 29.77
N ILE A 230 -12.45 17.62 29.31
CA ILE A 230 -11.30 17.04 28.59
C ILE A 230 -11.13 17.60 27.17
N LEU A 231 -12.18 18.17 26.55
CA LEU A 231 -12.10 18.71 25.18
C LEU A 231 -11.06 19.81 25.03
N ARG A 232 -10.97 20.74 26.00
CA ARG A 232 -9.99 21.83 25.96
C ARG A 232 -8.54 21.32 26.08
N PRO A 233 -8.16 20.51 27.09
CA PRO A 233 -6.84 19.91 27.18
C PRO A 233 -6.47 19.05 25.96
N VAL A 234 -7.42 18.27 25.43
CA VAL A 234 -7.20 17.50 24.18
C VAL A 234 -6.91 18.45 23.02
N GLY A 235 -7.71 19.50 22.85
CA GLY A 235 -7.48 20.53 21.83
C GLY A 235 -6.11 21.20 21.97
N ALA A 236 -5.69 21.55 23.19
CA ALA A 236 -4.35 22.08 23.46
C ALA A 236 -3.25 21.08 23.12
N SER A 237 -3.47 19.79 23.38
CA SER A 237 -2.52 18.71 23.05
C SER A 237 -2.36 18.56 21.54
N TYR A 238 -3.46 18.63 20.77
CA TYR A 238 -3.40 18.68 19.30
C TYR A 238 -2.67 19.91 18.81
N GLY A 239 -2.95 21.09 19.38
CA GLY A 239 -2.25 22.33 19.02
C GLY A 239 -0.73 22.21 19.20
N LEU A 240 -0.30 21.65 20.34
CA LEU A 240 1.12 21.43 20.62
C LEU A 240 1.74 20.36 19.69
N ALA A 241 1.05 19.25 19.44
CA ALA A 241 1.52 18.22 18.53
C ALA A 241 1.64 18.74 17.08
N MET A 242 0.69 19.54 16.62
CA MET A 242 0.70 20.14 15.28
C MET A 242 1.75 21.23 15.14
N ALA A 243 2.03 22.00 16.19
CA ALA A 243 3.15 22.92 16.22
C ALA A 243 4.50 22.17 16.06
N ALA A 244 4.67 21.03 16.75
CA ALA A 244 5.84 20.18 16.58
C ALA A 244 5.92 19.54 15.17
N ALA A 245 4.77 19.20 14.58
CA ALA A 245 4.67 18.64 13.23
C ALA A 245 4.70 19.71 12.11
N ALA A 246 4.83 21.01 12.44
CA ALA A 246 4.72 22.10 11.47
C ALA A 246 5.65 21.95 10.24
N PRO A 247 6.92 21.52 10.38
CA PRO A 247 7.77 21.28 9.21
C PRO A 247 7.18 20.22 8.27
N TYR A 248 6.66 19.12 8.82
CA TYR A 248 5.99 18.07 8.04
C TYR A 248 4.76 18.62 7.34
N LEU A 249 3.92 19.36 8.07
CA LEU A 249 2.69 19.95 7.53
C LEU A 249 2.98 20.94 6.39
N TYR A 250 4.07 21.70 6.47
CA TYR A 250 4.52 22.55 5.38
C TYR A 250 4.74 21.74 4.09
N TYR A 251 5.49 20.64 4.13
CA TYR A 251 5.70 19.80 2.94
C TYR A 251 4.43 19.08 2.47
N LEU A 252 3.54 18.72 3.41
CA LEU A 252 2.27 18.10 3.10
C LEU A 252 1.35 19.03 2.28
N PHE A 253 1.32 20.32 2.60
CA PHE A 253 0.39 21.28 1.98
C PHE A 253 1.03 22.16 0.88
N ALA A 254 2.31 22.52 0.99
CA ALA A 254 2.95 23.46 0.07
C ALA A 254 3.39 22.83 -1.26
N PHE A 255 3.72 21.53 -1.28
CA PHE A 255 4.32 20.85 -2.44
C PHE A 255 3.37 19.87 -3.14
N GLY A 256 2.13 20.31 -3.32
CA GLY A 256 1.11 19.60 -4.09
C GLY A 256 0.45 18.44 -3.33
N PHE A 257 -0.80 18.16 -3.71
CA PHE A 257 -1.64 17.11 -3.14
C PHE A 257 -1.87 16.02 -4.20
N PRO A 258 -1.69 14.72 -3.89
CA PRO A 258 -2.03 13.66 -4.83
C PRO A 258 -3.49 13.78 -5.28
N HIS A 259 -3.74 13.83 -6.59
CA HIS A 259 -5.08 14.09 -7.17
C HIS A 259 -6.03 12.87 -7.10
N GLY A 260 -5.64 11.80 -6.41
CA GLY A 260 -6.41 10.57 -6.20
C GLY A 260 -6.19 9.97 -4.83
N SER A 261 -6.96 8.93 -4.50
CA SER A 261 -6.67 8.08 -3.34
C SER A 261 -5.49 7.17 -3.70
N ILE A 262 -4.51 7.05 -2.80
CA ILE A 262 -3.29 6.24 -3.00
C ILE A 262 -3.68 4.76 -3.11
N ALA A 263 -4.64 4.32 -2.29
CA ALA A 263 -5.19 2.97 -2.27
C ALA A 263 -6.73 3.03 -2.15
N SER A 264 -7.46 2.19 -2.89
CA SER A 264 -8.92 2.31 -2.99
C SER A 264 -9.64 1.85 -1.71
N PRO A 265 -10.36 2.73 -0.97
CA PRO A 265 -11.09 2.32 0.25
C PRO A 265 -12.12 1.22 -0.02
N LYS A 266 -12.71 1.23 -1.23
CA LYS A 266 -13.65 0.20 -1.71
C LYS A 266 -13.03 -1.19 -1.90
N ARG A 267 -11.70 -1.29 -1.99
CA ARG A 267 -11.01 -2.59 -2.11
C ARG A 267 -10.42 -3.05 -0.79
N PHE A 268 -10.03 -2.12 0.07
CA PHE A 268 -9.45 -2.39 1.39
C PHE A 268 -10.51 -2.33 2.49
N SER A 269 -11.62 -3.04 2.26
CA SER A 269 -12.78 -3.12 3.15
C SER A 269 -12.95 -4.56 3.64
N CYS A 270 -13.44 -4.74 4.86
CA CYS A 270 -13.67 -6.08 5.41
C CYS A 270 -14.74 -6.83 4.61
N ASP A 271 -14.40 -8.04 4.16
CA ASP A 271 -15.40 -9.02 3.77
C ASP A 271 -16.12 -9.52 5.02
N LEU A 272 -17.46 -9.59 5.01
CA LEU A 272 -18.23 -10.07 6.15
C LEU A 272 -17.81 -11.48 6.58
N LEU A 273 -17.41 -12.33 5.62
CA LEU A 273 -16.93 -13.67 5.94
C LEU A 273 -15.61 -13.63 6.72
N ASN A 274 -14.78 -12.60 6.54
CA ASN A 274 -13.50 -12.46 7.24
C ASN A 274 -13.71 -12.33 8.75
N PHE A 275 -14.85 -11.79 9.22
CA PHE A 275 -15.14 -11.76 10.67
C PHE A 275 -15.23 -13.15 11.31
N LEU A 276 -15.54 -14.19 10.53
CA LEU A 276 -15.75 -15.56 11.00
C LEU A 276 -14.71 -16.55 10.48
N VAL A 277 -14.16 -16.30 9.30
CA VAL A 277 -13.22 -17.19 8.60
C VAL A 277 -11.81 -16.63 8.76
N PRO A 278 -10.93 -17.32 9.50
CA PRO A 278 -9.56 -16.87 9.69
C PRO A 278 -8.76 -16.93 8.39
N ALA A 279 -7.92 -15.92 8.18
CA ALA A 279 -6.91 -15.94 7.15
C ALA A 279 -5.72 -16.86 7.55
N PRO A 280 -4.85 -17.24 6.59
CA PRO A 280 -3.67 -18.08 6.88
C PRO A 280 -2.65 -17.46 7.85
N THR A 281 -2.86 -16.22 8.31
CA THR A 281 -2.12 -15.58 9.41
C THR A 281 -2.39 -16.24 10.76
N ASN A 282 -3.54 -16.86 10.96
CA ASN A 282 -3.89 -17.65 12.13
C ASN A 282 -3.72 -19.15 11.87
N LEU A 283 -3.40 -19.92 12.91
CA LEU A 283 -3.29 -21.39 12.86
C LEU A 283 -4.55 -22.04 12.27
N LEU A 284 -5.73 -21.61 12.71
CA LEU A 284 -7.01 -22.15 12.22
C LEU A 284 -7.28 -21.80 10.75
N GLY A 285 -6.69 -20.73 10.23
CA GLY A 285 -6.82 -20.34 8.82
C GLY A 285 -5.78 -20.97 7.91
N ALA A 286 -4.74 -21.61 8.48
CA ALA A 286 -3.63 -22.22 7.74
C ALA A 286 -3.96 -23.60 7.12
N ASN A 287 -5.25 -23.89 6.86
CA ASN A 287 -5.68 -25.11 6.18
C ASN A 287 -6.26 -24.79 4.79
N ALA A 288 -6.20 -25.77 3.88
CA ALA A 288 -6.56 -25.58 2.48
C ALA A 288 -8.03 -25.18 2.22
N LEU A 289 -8.95 -25.43 3.16
CA LEU A 289 -10.34 -24.98 3.03
C LEU A 289 -10.44 -23.49 3.35
N MET A 290 -9.93 -23.08 4.51
CA MET A 290 -9.96 -21.68 4.95
C MET A 290 -9.09 -20.79 4.07
N GLU A 291 -7.95 -21.28 3.58
CA GLU A 291 -7.11 -20.58 2.61
C GLU A 291 -7.86 -20.36 1.28
N ARG A 292 -8.60 -21.36 0.78
CA ARG A 292 -9.42 -21.19 -0.43
C ARG A 292 -10.50 -20.12 -0.25
N VAL A 293 -11.23 -20.14 0.88
CA VAL A 293 -12.27 -19.15 1.15
C VAL A 293 -11.67 -17.75 1.36
N SER A 294 -10.63 -17.63 2.17
CA SER A 294 -9.99 -16.33 2.41
C SER A 294 -9.31 -15.76 1.17
N SER A 295 -8.81 -16.60 0.26
CA SER A 295 -8.25 -16.16 -1.03
C SER A 295 -9.29 -15.54 -1.97
N SER A 296 -10.58 -15.80 -1.75
CA SER A 296 -11.66 -15.22 -2.54
C SER A 296 -12.07 -13.83 -2.05
N PHE A 297 -11.63 -13.40 -0.86
CA PHE A 297 -11.99 -12.09 -0.32
C PHE A 297 -11.53 -10.97 -1.24
N THR A 298 -12.35 -9.92 -1.31
CA THR A 298 -12.22 -8.84 -2.31
C THR A 298 -10.96 -7.97 -2.15
N LEU A 299 -10.21 -8.19 -1.07
CA LEU A 299 -8.94 -7.54 -0.75
C LEU A 299 -7.89 -7.91 -1.82
N LEU A 300 -6.93 -7.02 -2.10
CA LEU A 300 -5.83 -7.33 -3.02
C LEU A 300 -5.19 -8.69 -2.66
N PRO A 301 -4.65 -9.45 -3.63
CA PRO A 301 -4.22 -10.83 -3.40
C PRO A 301 -3.10 -10.90 -2.35
N GLY A 302 -3.45 -11.24 -1.12
CA GLY A 302 -2.51 -11.44 -0.02
C GLY A 302 -3.18 -11.47 1.35
N PRO A 303 -2.68 -12.26 2.30
CA PRO A 303 -3.28 -12.40 3.64
C PRO A 303 -3.09 -11.17 4.55
N ALA A 304 -2.26 -10.19 4.15
CA ALA A 304 -1.89 -9.04 5.00
C ALA A 304 -3.07 -8.12 5.33
N GLU A 305 -4.04 -7.99 4.42
CA GLU A 305 -5.22 -7.12 4.61
C GLU A 305 -6.46 -7.95 4.98
N CYS A 306 -6.32 -9.28 5.18
CA CYS A 306 -7.37 -10.16 5.70
C CYS A 306 -7.32 -10.18 7.23
N ASP A 307 -7.61 -9.03 7.83
CA ASP A 307 -7.17 -8.68 9.18
C ASP A 307 -8.32 -8.63 10.22
N ALA A 308 -9.52 -9.03 9.79
CA ALA A 308 -10.78 -8.80 10.50
C ALA A 308 -11.30 -9.99 11.34
N TYR A 309 -10.63 -11.15 11.31
CA TYR A 309 -11.11 -12.34 12.01
C TYR A 309 -11.34 -12.13 13.51
N ILE A 310 -12.57 -12.40 13.97
CA ILE A 310 -12.90 -12.38 15.40
C ILE A 310 -13.08 -13.82 15.85
N ALA A 311 -12.17 -14.29 16.71
CA ALA A 311 -12.26 -15.62 17.28
C ALA A 311 -13.65 -15.87 17.89
N LEU A 312 -14.30 -16.99 17.56
CA LEU A 312 -15.66 -17.30 18.03
C LEU A 312 -15.79 -17.24 19.56
N PRO A 313 -14.82 -17.75 20.36
CA PRO A 313 -14.85 -17.59 21.81
C PRO A 313 -14.78 -16.12 22.25
N LEU A 314 -14.01 -15.29 21.54
CA LEU A 314 -13.90 -13.86 21.84
C LEU A 314 -15.20 -13.12 21.54
N ALA A 315 -15.83 -13.42 20.41
CA ALA A 315 -17.15 -12.89 20.06
C ALA A 315 -18.21 -13.29 21.10
N ALA A 316 -18.22 -14.56 21.52
CA ALA A 316 -19.13 -15.06 22.55
C ALA A 316 -18.91 -14.39 23.92
N ILE A 317 -17.65 -14.20 24.32
CA ILE A 317 -17.28 -13.50 25.56
C ILE A 317 -17.71 -12.03 25.49
N ALA A 318 -17.41 -11.33 24.40
CA ALA A 318 -17.81 -9.95 24.21
C ALA A 318 -19.33 -9.80 24.22
N PHE A 319 -20.06 -10.67 23.50
CA PHE A 319 -21.52 -10.68 23.52
C PHE A 319 -22.08 -10.96 24.92
N SER A 320 -21.55 -11.96 25.63
CA SER A 320 -21.95 -12.29 27.00
C SER A 320 -21.76 -11.11 27.95
N TYR A 321 -20.60 -10.45 27.88
CA TYR A 321 -20.28 -9.26 28.65
C TYR A 321 -21.26 -8.12 28.34
N LEU A 322 -21.35 -7.74 27.06
CA LEU A 322 -22.17 -6.62 26.61
C LEU A 322 -23.65 -6.85 26.94
N ARG A 323 -24.17 -8.06 26.77
CA ARG A 323 -25.54 -8.41 27.17
C ARG A 323 -25.75 -8.23 28.67
N SER A 324 -24.83 -8.75 29.49
CA SER A 324 -24.96 -8.68 30.97
C SER A 324 -24.73 -7.28 31.54
N ARG A 325 -23.99 -6.43 30.82
CA ARG A 325 -23.57 -5.10 31.26
C ARG A 325 -24.11 -3.98 30.39
N TRP A 326 -25.10 -4.25 29.55
CA TRP A 326 -25.69 -3.24 28.66
C TRP A 326 -26.35 -2.11 29.44
N ASP A 327 -26.75 -2.32 30.68
CA ASP A 327 -27.30 -1.24 31.50
C ASP A 327 -26.23 -0.39 32.18
N THR A 328 -24.99 -0.85 32.16
CA THR A 328 -23.85 -0.06 32.65
C THR A 328 -23.34 0.88 31.56
N ARG A 329 -22.86 2.06 31.96
CA ARG A 329 -22.27 3.04 31.05
C ARG A 329 -21.08 2.45 30.27
N THR A 330 -20.22 1.69 30.96
CA THR A 330 -19.06 1.03 30.35
C THR A 330 -19.48 0.00 29.30
N GLY A 331 -20.48 -0.83 29.59
CA GLY A 331 -21.01 -1.81 28.64
C GLY A 331 -21.64 -1.15 27.42
N ARG A 332 -22.46 -0.10 27.59
CA ARG A 332 -23.01 0.67 26.45
C ARG A 332 -21.90 1.32 25.62
N MET A 333 -20.92 1.93 26.29
CA MET A 333 -19.82 2.61 25.61
C MET A 333 -19.02 1.62 24.75
N LEU A 334 -18.58 0.49 25.33
CA LEU A 334 -17.85 -0.54 24.60
C LEU A 334 -18.70 -1.17 23.49
N GLY A 335 -19.97 -1.44 23.75
CA GLY A 335 -20.87 -2.05 22.77
C GLY A 335 -21.17 -1.15 21.58
N LEU A 336 -21.52 0.12 21.81
CA LEU A 336 -21.75 1.11 20.76
C LEU A 336 -20.46 1.38 19.98
N PHE A 337 -19.33 1.54 20.67
CA PHE A 337 -18.05 1.79 20.02
C PHE A 337 -17.61 0.60 19.15
N LEU A 338 -17.74 -0.62 19.65
CA LEU A 338 -17.49 -1.84 18.88
C LEU A 338 -18.41 -1.93 17.66
N GLY A 339 -19.72 -1.73 17.83
CA GLY A 339 -20.68 -1.77 16.74
C GLY A 339 -20.40 -0.75 15.63
N ILE A 340 -20.12 0.50 16.02
CA ILE A 340 -19.75 1.56 15.06
C ILE A 340 -18.45 1.21 14.35
N THR A 341 -17.44 0.74 15.06
CA THR A 341 -16.15 0.38 14.45
C THR A 341 -16.29 -0.77 13.45
N LEU A 342 -17.03 -1.83 13.80
CA LEU A 342 -17.29 -2.93 12.88
C LEU A 342 -18.08 -2.47 11.64
N LEU A 343 -19.06 -1.59 11.81
CA LEU A 343 -19.82 -1.01 10.71
C LEU A 343 -18.92 -0.17 9.79
N CYS A 344 -18.03 0.65 10.37
CA CYS A 344 -17.05 1.42 9.61
C CYS A 344 -16.05 0.52 8.89
N ALA A 345 -15.64 -0.61 9.48
CA ALA A 345 -14.66 -1.53 8.91
C ALA A 345 -15.17 -2.27 7.66
N ILE A 346 -16.48 -2.44 7.53
CA ILE A 346 -17.12 -2.94 6.29
C ILE A 346 -16.87 -1.98 5.12
N GLY A 347 -16.63 -0.68 5.38
CA GLY A 347 -16.25 0.29 4.37
C GLY A 347 -17.39 0.79 3.46
N PRO A 348 -17.08 1.41 2.31
CA PRO A 348 -18.08 2.08 1.46
C PRO A 348 -19.07 1.13 0.78
N ARG A 349 -18.71 -0.15 0.64
CA ARG A 349 -19.56 -1.17 0.02
C ARG A 349 -19.52 -2.43 0.85
N LEU A 350 -20.63 -3.15 0.88
CA LEU A 350 -20.68 -4.43 1.54
C LEU A 350 -19.93 -5.47 0.68
N HIS A 351 -19.05 -6.23 1.31
CA HIS A 351 -18.32 -7.33 0.68
C HIS A 351 -18.77 -8.66 1.29
N PHE A 352 -19.07 -9.63 0.42
CA PHE A 352 -19.42 -10.98 0.85
C PHE A 352 -18.81 -12.00 -0.10
N ALA A 353 -17.96 -12.88 0.43
CA ALA A 353 -17.31 -13.95 -0.32
C ALA A 353 -16.56 -13.49 -1.58
N GLY A 354 -15.99 -12.28 -1.56
CA GLY A 354 -15.30 -11.69 -2.72
C GLY A 354 -16.16 -10.83 -3.63
N HIS A 355 -17.47 -10.76 -3.38
CA HIS A 355 -18.39 -9.99 -4.20
C HIS A 355 -18.70 -8.64 -3.56
N MET A 356 -18.54 -7.57 -4.34
CA MET A 356 -18.99 -6.22 -3.96
C MET A 356 -20.50 -6.10 -4.18
N LEU A 357 -21.25 -5.79 -3.13
CA LEU A 357 -22.70 -5.61 -3.15
C LEU A 357 -23.06 -4.11 -3.16
N PHE A 358 -24.03 -3.71 -2.33
CA PHE A 358 -24.57 -2.35 -2.25
C PHE A 358 -23.74 -1.41 -1.35
N GLY A 359 -24.03 -0.11 -1.43
CA GLY A 359 -23.33 0.93 -0.68
C GLY A 359 -23.67 0.93 0.81
N MET A 360 -22.68 1.26 1.63
CA MET A 360 -22.74 1.30 3.10
C MET A 360 -22.50 2.74 3.62
N PRO A 361 -22.82 3.07 4.89
CA PRO A 361 -22.73 4.44 5.41
C PRO A 361 -21.35 5.10 5.26
N TRP A 362 -20.28 4.32 5.27
CA TRP A 362 -18.92 4.85 5.09
C TRP A 362 -18.70 5.50 3.70
N ALA A 363 -19.55 5.21 2.71
CA ALA A 363 -19.49 5.85 1.40
C ALA A 363 -19.62 7.38 1.46
N LEU A 364 -20.20 7.94 2.53
CA LEU A 364 -20.28 9.38 2.76
C LEU A 364 -18.89 10.02 2.96
N PHE A 365 -17.91 9.25 3.46
CA PHE A 365 -16.57 9.72 3.76
C PHE A 365 -15.59 9.61 2.57
N ASP A 366 -15.99 8.95 1.47
CA ASP A 366 -15.20 8.87 0.22
C ASP A 366 -14.92 10.27 -0.38
N HIS A 367 -15.70 11.28 0.01
CA HIS A 367 -15.62 12.65 -0.51
C HIS A 367 -14.81 13.62 0.37
N LEU A 368 -14.48 13.23 1.61
CA LEU A 368 -13.75 14.11 2.52
C LEU A 368 -12.24 14.06 2.25
N PRO A 369 -11.55 15.21 2.13
CA PRO A 369 -10.10 15.24 2.02
C PRO A 369 -9.48 14.56 3.25
N LEU A 370 -8.37 13.83 3.05
CA LEU A 370 -7.70 12.96 4.03
C LEU A 370 -8.41 11.62 4.32
N LEU A 371 -9.72 11.60 4.57
CA LEU A 371 -10.46 10.37 4.90
C LEU A 371 -10.72 9.48 3.68
N ARG A 372 -10.74 10.04 2.47
CA ARG A 372 -10.83 9.30 1.19
C ARG A 372 -9.68 8.31 0.93
N SER A 373 -8.63 8.35 1.76
CA SER A 373 -7.47 7.45 1.69
C SER A 373 -7.37 6.51 2.89
N ALA A 374 -8.25 6.66 3.90
CA ALA A 374 -8.28 5.75 5.05
C ALA A 374 -8.86 4.40 4.61
N LEU A 375 -8.20 3.31 5.00
CA LEU A 375 -8.58 1.97 4.58
C LEU A 375 -9.47 1.30 5.64
N PRO A 376 -10.75 1.02 5.34
CA PRO A 376 -11.71 0.53 6.33
C PRO A 376 -11.29 -0.73 7.08
N GLY A 377 -10.63 -1.69 6.43
CA GLY A 377 -10.16 -2.91 7.10
C GLY A 377 -9.34 -2.62 8.36
N ARG A 378 -8.49 -1.59 8.29
CA ARG A 378 -7.59 -1.18 9.37
C ARG A 378 -8.31 -0.61 10.59
N PHE A 379 -9.60 -0.28 10.48
CA PHE A 379 -10.40 0.15 11.65
C PHE A 379 -10.62 -0.99 12.64
N MET A 380 -10.39 -2.25 12.22
CA MET A 380 -10.38 -3.41 13.12
C MET A 380 -9.40 -3.24 14.28
N LEU A 381 -8.36 -2.43 14.15
CA LEU A 381 -7.49 -1.98 15.24
C LEU A 381 -8.30 -1.53 16.48
N PHE A 382 -9.28 -0.64 16.29
CA PHE A 382 -10.09 -0.10 17.39
C PHE A 382 -11.11 -1.12 17.90
N ALA A 383 -11.61 -2.00 17.02
CA ALA A 383 -12.51 -3.09 17.39
C ALA A 383 -11.80 -4.09 18.30
N PHE A 384 -10.56 -4.47 17.98
CA PHE A 384 -9.75 -5.36 18.82
C PHE A 384 -9.41 -4.75 20.17
N LEU A 385 -9.20 -3.42 20.26
CA LEU A 385 -9.03 -2.77 21.56
C LEU A 385 -10.31 -2.87 22.41
N ALA A 386 -11.49 -2.64 21.82
CA ALA A 386 -12.77 -2.78 22.51
C ALA A 386 -13.08 -4.23 22.92
N LEU A 387 -12.77 -5.20 22.05
CA LEU A 387 -12.89 -6.63 22.34
C LEU A 387 -11.93 -7.07 23.45
N ALA A 388 -10.68 -6.59 23.42
CA ALA A 388 -9.69 -6.86 24.46
C ALA A 388 -10.16 -6.37 25.83
N LEU A 389 -10.69 -5.14 25.92
CA LEU A 389 -11.24 -4.60 27.17
C LEU A 389 -12.49 -5.36 27.62
N SER A 390 -13.38 -5.70 26.69
CA SER A 390 -14.60 -6.48 26.99
C SER A 390 -14.24 -7.86 27.55
N ALA A 391 -13.27 -8.56 26.95
CA ALA A 391 -12.80 -9.85 27.42
C ALA A 391 -12.08 -9.75 28.78
N ALA A 392 -11.29 -8.70 28.99
CA ALA A 392 -10.65 -8.44 30.28
C ALA A 392 -11.68 -8.20 31.38
N LEU A 393 -12.71 -7.40 31.12
CA LEU A 393 -13.77 -7.12 32.08
C LEU A 393 -14.60 -8.37 32.37
N TRP A 394 -15.00 -9.12 31.34
CA TRP A 394 -15.70 -10.39 31.50
C TRP A 394 -14.90 -11.41 32.31
N THR A 395 -13.61 -11.54 32.04
CA THR A 395 -12.73 -12.46 32.78
C THR A 395 -12.35 -11.95 34.16
N ALA A 396 -12.58 -10.67 34.49
CA ALA A 396 -12.36 -10.11 35.82
C ALA A 396 -13.55 -10.31 36.76
N GLU A 397 -14.75 -10.61 36.24
CA GLU A 397 -15.96 -10.77 37.04
C GLU A 397 -15.95 -12.04 37.90
N ASP A 398 -16.17 -11.88 39.20
CA ASP A 398 -16.21 -12.99 40.15
C ASP A 398 -17.56 -13.72 40.19
N ALA A 399 -18.58 -13.19 39.51
CA ALA A 399 -19.89 -13.84 39.34
C ALA A 399 -19.81 -15.18 38.56
N ARG A 400 -18.70 -15.42 37.86
CA ARG A 400 -18.46 -16.63 37.06
C ARG A 400 -17.44 -17.52 37.75
N SER A 401 -17.64 -18.84 37.66
CA SER A 401 -16.68 -19.79 38.23
C SER A 401 -15.29 -19.62 37.59
N ARG A 402 -14.25 -19.88 38.39
CA ARG A 402 -12.86 -19.80 37.93
C ARG A 402 -12.61 -20.68 36.70
N ALA A 403 -13.23 -21.86 36.64
CA ALA A 403 -13.11 -22.79 35.52
C ALA A 403 -13.63 -22.18 34.21
N VAL A 404 -14.81 -21.53 34.22
CA VAL A 404 -15.39 -20.88 33.04
C VAL A 404 -14.52 -19.73 32.55
N ARG A 405 -13.97 -18.94 33.47
CA ARG A 405 -13.06 -17.82 33.14
C ARG A 405 -11.77 -18.32 32.48
N ILE A 406 -11.16 -19.37 33.04
CA ILE A 406 -9.93 -19.97 32.49
C ILE A 406 -10.22 -20.64 31.14
N ALA A 407 -11.29 -21.42 31.03
CA ALA A 407 -11.68 -22.09 29.79
C ALA A 407 -11.96 -21.08 28.67
N GLY A 408 -12.70 -20.00 28.97
CA GLY A 408 -12.96 -18.91 28.03
C GLY A 408 -11.67 -18.22 27.57
N ALA A 409 -10.78 -17.86 28.51
CA ALA A 409 -9.50 -17.25 28.18
C ALA A 409 -8.61 -18.17 27.33
N ALA A 410 -8.51 -19.45 27.70
CA ALA A 410 -7.76 -20.44 26.95
C ALA A 410 -8.33 -20.66 25.54
N ALA A 411 -9.66 -20.72 25.40
CA ALA A 411 -10.32 -20.85 24.10
C ALA A 411 -10.03 -19.64 23.20
N VAL A 412 -10.05 -18.42 23.73
CA VAL A 412 -9.64 -17.22 22.97
C VAL A 412 -8.19 -17.34 22.49
N VAL A 413 -7.27 -17.71 23.38
CA VAL A 413 -5.86 -17.86 23.02
C VAL A 413 -5.69 -18.90 21.91
N VAL A 414 -6.30 -20.09 22.06
CA VAL A 414 -6.23 -21.20 21.10
C VAL A 414 -6.75 -20.80 19.72
N PHE A 415 -7.88 -20.10 19.65
CA PHE A 415 -8.47 -19.69 18.36
C PHE A 415 -7.71 -18.54 17.70
N MET A 416 -6.89 -17.80 18.46
CA MET A 416 -6.07 -16.69 17.96
C MET A 416 -4.60 -17.06 17.74
N ILE A 417 -4.20 -18.33 17.93
CA ILE A 417 -2.79 -18.74 17.74
C ILE A 417 -2.32 -18.33 16.33
N PRO A 418 -1.16 -17.67 16.19
CA PRO A 418 -0.59 -17.34 14.90
C PRO A 418 -0.23 -18.58 14.08
N ASN A 419 -0.09 -18.44 12.76
CA ASN A 419 0.42 -19.51 11.91
C ASN A 419 1.75 -20.07 12.46
N PRO A 420 1.88 -21.39 12.68
CA PRO A 420 3.10 -21.96 13.26
C PRO A 420 4.25 -22.11 12.24
N ASP A 421 4.00 -21.98 10.93
CA ASP A 421 5.04 -22.12 9.90
C ASP A 421 5.95 -20.87 9.88
N ALA A 422 7.20 -21.02 10.30
CA ALA A 422 8.19 -19.96 10.31
C ALA A 422 8.47 -19.35 8.91
N ARG A 423 8.21 -20.11 7.83
CA ARG A 423 8.34 -19.64 6.44
C ARG A 423 7.20 -18.72 6.03
N PHE A 424 6.08 -18.73 6.76
CA PHE A 424 4.98 -17.80 6.54
C PHE A 424 5.36 -16.38 6.97
N TRP A 425 6.12 -16.27 8.07
CA TRP A 425 6.52 -15.00 8.69
C TRP A 425 7.84 -14.43 8.19
N SER A 426 8.54 -15.15 7.30
CA SER A 426 9.85 -14.71 6.84
C SER A 426 10.09 -15.09 5.39
N LYS A 427 10.79 -14.20 4.67
CA LYS A 427 11.30 -14.47 3.32
C LYS A 427 12.78 -14.14 3.23
N PRO A 428 13.55 -14.77 2.32
CA PRO A 428 14.92 -14.34 2.08
C PRO A 428 14.95 -12.90 1.57
N ALA A 429 15.92 -12.11 2.04
CA ALA A 429 16.11 -10.73 1.58
C ALA A 429 16.63 -10.67 0.13
N HIS A 430 17.30 -11.73 -0.32
CA HIS A 430 17.91 -11.84 -1.64
C HIS A 430 18.75 -10.60 -1.99
N THR A 431 19.77 -10.28 -1.18
CA THR A 431 20.76 -9.25 -1.51
C THR A 431 21.89 -9.90 -2.34
N PRO A 432 22.09 -9.52 -3.62
CA PRO A 432 23.20 -10.00 -4.43
C PRO A 432 24.56 -9.72 -3.75
N ALA A 433 25.53 -10.63 -3.95
CA ALA A 433 26.88 -10.46 -3.41
C ALA A 433 27.55 -9.19 -3.92
N PHE A 434 27.18 -8.72 -5.11
CA PHE A 434 27.53 -7.40 -5.63
C PHE A 434 27.28 -6.25 -4.65
N PHE A 435 26.15 -6.27 -3.92
CA PHE A 435 25.82 -5.26 -2.91
C PHE A 435 26.39 -5.61 -1.54
N SER A 436 26.19 -6.85 -1.06
CA SER A 436 26.56 -7.23 0.31
C SER A 436 28.07 -7.28 0.57
N SER A 437 28.89 -7.54 -0.45
CA SER A 437 30.36 -7.52 -0.34
C SER A 437 30.99 -6.13 -0.50
N GLY A 438 30.19 -5.10 -0.85
CA GLY A 438 30.70 -3.76 -1.16
C GLY A 438 31.28 -3.61 -2.58
N LEU A 439 31.20 -4.65 -3.43
CA LEU A 439 31.79 -4.65 -4.76
C LEU A 439 31.22 -3.57 -5.69
N TYR A 440 29.97 -3.16 -5.46
CA TYR A 440 29.32 -2.05 -6.18
C TYR A 440 30.19 -0.78 -6.26
N ARG A 441 31.03 -0.49 -5.26
CA ARG A 441 31.93 0.69 -5.25
C ARG A 441 33.00 0.66 -6.34
N LYS A 442 33.32 -0.52 -6.88
CA LYS A 442 34.25 -0.67 -8.02
C LYS A 442 33.56 -0.42 -9.36
N TYR A 443 32.25 -0.63 -9.41
CA TYR A 443 31.48 -0.64 -10.66
C TYR A 443 30.54 0.55 -10.82
N LEU A 444 30.17 1.23 -9.75
CA LEU A 444 29.31 2.41 -9.78
C LEU A 444 30.09 3.61 -9.24
N ALA A 445 29.87 4.77 -9.85
CA ALA A 445 30.31 6.03 -9.26
C ALA A 445 29.36 6.43 -8.13
N LYS A 446 29.88 7.16 -7.14
CA LYS A 446 29.03 7.75 -6.10
C LYS A 446 28.04 8.71 -6.76
N ASP A 447 26.78 8.66 -6.32
CA ASP A 447 25.66 9.48 -6.82
C ASP A 447 25.28 9.22 -8.30
N GLU A 448 25.82 8.16 -8.91
CA GLU A 448 25.42 7.69 -10.24
C GLU A 448 23.93 7.31 -10.26
N THR A 449 23.20 7.66 -11.32
CA THR A 449 21.80 7.24 -11.48
C THR A 449 21.73 5.89 -12.18
N VAL A 450 21.09 4.92 -11.53
CA VAL A 450 20.92 3.56 -12.05
C VAL A 450 19.44 3.18 -12.19
N VAL A 451 19.18 2.18 -13.03
CA VAL A 451 17.91 1.42 -13.02
C VAL A 451 18.23 0.00 -12.57
N ILE A 452 17.41 -0.57 -11.70
CA ILE A 452 17.62 -1.91 -11.18
C ILE A 452 16.42 -2.78 -11.52
N LEU A 453 16.64 -3.99 -12.04
CA LEU A 453 15.60 -4.98 -12.32
C LEU A 453 15.71 -6.15 -11.33
N PRO A 454 14.61 -6.59 -10.69
CA PRO A 454 13.21 -6.22 -10.96
C PRO A 454 12.86 -4.79 -10.54
N TYR A 455 12.07 -4.10 -11.38
CA TYR A 455 11.81 -2.66 -11.26
C TYR A 455 10.89 -2.31 -10.08
N GLY A 456 11.23 -1.26 -9.35
CA GLY A 456 10.40 -0.66 -8.31
C GLY A 456 9.86 -1.66 -7.28
N GLN A 457 8.54 -1.69 -7.09
CA GLN A 457 7.86 -2.57 -6.10
C GLN A 457 8.06 -4.08 -6.39
N SER A 458 8.49 -4.46 -7.59
CA SER A 458 8.67 -5.88 -7.93
C SER A 458 9.96 -6.49 -7.37
N GLY A 459 10.88 -5.64 -6.89
CA GLY A 459 12.20 -6.04 -6.43
C GLY A 459 12.53 -5.53 -5.03
N ASN A 460 13.80 -5.67 -4.65
CA ASN A 460 14.36 -5.20 -3.38
C ASN A 460 15.41 -4.09 -3.59
N SER A 461 15.34 -3.34 -4.69
CA SER A 461 16.36 -2.32 -5.02
C SER A 461 16.51 -1.24 -3.94
N MET A 462 15.41 -0.83 -3.30
CA MET A 462 15.46 0.10 -2.16
C MET A 462 16.17 -0.50 -0.93
N LEU A 463 16.06 -1.80 -0.68
CA LEU A 463 16.84 -2.46 0.38
C LEU A 463 18.34 -2.35 0.04
N TRP A 464 18.73 -2.67 -1.20
CA TRP A 464 20.13 -2.63 -1.61
C TRP A 464 20.70 -1.21 -1.59
N GLN A 465 19.91 -0.20 -1.96
CA GLN A 465 20.30 1.19 -1.83
C GLN A 465 20.52 1.56 -0.35
N ALA A 466 19.64 1.13 0.56
CA ALA A 466 19.78 1.38 1.99
C ALA A 466 21.03 0.70 2.58
N GLU A 467 21.25 -0.58 2.26
CA GLU A 467 22.45 -1.33 2.70
C GLU A 467 23.75 -0.75 2.13
N SER A 468 23.69 -0.11 0.96
CA SER A 468 24.84 0.57 0.36
C SER A 468 25.16 1.93 1.00
N GLY A 469 24.32 2.42 1.93
CA GLY A 469 24.43 3.74 2.53
C GLY A 469 24.04 4.87 1.58
N MET A 470 22.99 4.66 0.77
CA MET A 470 22.51 5.61 -0.25
C MET A 470 23.57 6.00 -1.30
N TYR A 471 24.42 5.06 -1.71
CA TYR A 471 25.63 5.33 -2.51
C TYR A 471 25.33 5.82 -3.95
N PHE A 472 24.22 5.39 -4.52
CA PHE A 472 23.78 5.69 -5.89
C PHE A 472 22.34 6.21 -5.87
N ARG A 473 21.94 6.90 -6.94
CA ARG A 473 20.55 7.33 -7.16
C ARG A 473 19.83 6.30 -8.03
N MET A 474 18.51 6.23 -7.91
CA MET A 474 17.70 5.33 -8.72
C MET A 474 16.68 6.11 -9.53
N ALA A 475 16.61 5.84 -10.84
CA ALA A 475 15.50 6.27 -11.70
C ALA A 475 14.30 5.31 -11.55
N GLU A 476 14.00 4.96 -10.30
CA GLU A 476 12.91 4.09 -9.88
C GLU A 476 12.68 4.22 -8.37
N GLY A 477 11.70 3.49 -7.84
CA GLY A 477 11.47 3.37 -6.40
C GLY A 477 10.17 2.61 -6.08
N HIS A 478 9.99 2.30 -4.80
CA HIS A 478 8.74 1.81 -4.24
C HIS A 478 8.23 2.80 -3.18
N THR A 479 7.31 3.68 -3.57
CA THR A 479 6.75 4.72 -2.68
C THR A 479 5.25 4.54 -2.42
N GLY A 480 4.75 3.31 -2.62
CA GLY A 480 3.33 2.95 -2.49
C GLY A 480 2.81 2.20 -3.72
N THR A 481 1.50 1.97 -3.77
CA THR A 481 0.83 1.18 -4.83
C THR A 481 0.81 1.83 -6.21
N THR A 482 1.20 3.10 -6.32
CA THR A 482 1.23 3.85 -7.58
C THR A 482 2.61 4.45 -7.80
N VAL A 483 3.18 4.17 -8.96
CA VAL A 483 4.34 4.90 -9.51
C VAL A 483 4.02 6.40 -9.53
N ILE A 484 4.99 7.28 -9.30
CA ILE A 484 4.70 8.72 -9.35
C ILE A 484 4.26 9.16 -10.76
N ASP A 485 3.38 10.16 -10.86
CA ASP A 485 2.72 10.55 -12.12
C ASP A 485 3.74 10.83 -13.26
N ASP A 486 4.89 11.43 -12.93
CA ASP A 486 5.96 11.73 -13.88
C ASP A 486 6.54 10.46 -14.53
N PHE A 487 6.76 9.42 -13.74
CA PHE A 487 7.29 8.14 -14.22
C PHE A 487 6.20 7.30 -14.89
N GLN A 488 4.93 7.39 -14.44
CA GLN A 488 3.81 6.70 -15.07
C GLN A 488 3.57 7.12 -16.52
N ARG A 489 4.00 8.32 -16.91
CA ARG A 489 3.90 8.79 -18.30
C ARG A 489 4.79 7.99 -19.24
N TRP A 490 5.88 7.43 -18.75
CA TRP A 490 6.79 6.60 -19.53
C TRP A 490 6.22 5.18 -19.72
N PRO A 491 5.90 4.78 -20.96
CA PRO A 491 5.37 3.44 -21.24
C PRO A 491 6.29 2.31 -20.78
N ILE A 492 7.61 2.48 -20.90
CA ILE A 492 8.60 1.47 -20.47
C ILE A 492 8.57 1.22 -18.96
N VAL A 493 8.29 2.24 -18.14
CA VAL A 493 8.14 2.08 -16.69
C VAL A 493 6.95 1.18 -16.37
N ASN A 494 5.82 1.39 -17.05
CA ASN A 494 4.65 0.51 -16.90
C ASN A 494 4.91 -0.91 -17.44
N ALA A 495 5.75 -1.04 -18.47
CA ALA A 495 6.18 -2.32 -19.01
C ALA A 495 6.97 -3.11 -17.96
N PHE A 496 7.96 -2.49 -17.33
CA PHE A 496 8.74 -3.10 -16.26
C PHE A 496 7.88 -3.44 -15.03
N GLN A 497 7.12 -2.46 -14.53
CA GLN A 497 6.34 -2.60 -13.29
C GLN A 497 5.27 -3.69 -13.37
N PHE A 498 4.61 -3.83 -14.53
CA PHE A 498 3.47 -4.71 -14.70
C PHE A 498 3.72 -5.85 -15.69
N ARG A 499 4.97 -6.05 -16.14
CA ARG A 499 5.39 -7.06 -17.12
C ARG A 499 4.54 -7.05 -18.39
N ARG A 500 4.43 -5.88 -19.01
CA ARG A 500 3.55 -5.63 -20.18
C ARG A 500 4.37 -5.47 -21.44
N ALA A 501 3.98 -6.18 -22.50
CA ALA A 501 4.52 -5.89 -23.83
C ALA A 501 4.04 -4.50 -24.30
N ILE A 502 4.98 -3.75 -24.88
CA ILE A 502 4.71 -2.41 -25.44
C ILE A 502 5.28 -2.32 -26.87
N PRO A 503 4.73 -1.44 -27.72
CA PRO A 503 5.38 -1.05 -28.98
C PRO A 503 6.77 -0.46 -28.74
N ASP A 504 7.72 -0.81 -29.60
CA ASP A 504 9.07 -0.23 -29.69
C ASP A 504 9.78 -0.10 -28.31
N PRO A 505 9.86 -1.19 -27.53
CA PRO A 505 10.37 -1.14 -26.15
C PRO A 505 11.83 -0.68 -26.08
N GLN A 506 12.62 -0.91 -27.14
CA GLN A 506 14.03 -0.50 -27.19
C GLN A 506 14.18 1.02 -27.22
N GLU A 507 13.44 1.66 -28.11
CA GLU A 507 13.43 3.12 -28.27
C GLU A 507 12.88 3.81 -27.02
N GLN A 508 11.79 3.26 -26.47
CA GLN A 508 11.18 3.71 -25.22
C GLN A 508 12.16 3.61 -24.04
N LEU A 509 12.95 2.54 -23.97
CA LEU A 509 13.98 2.37 -22.96
C LEU A 509 15.10 3.39 -23.12
N LYS A 510 15.69 3.53 -24.31
CA LYS A 510 16.78 4.51 -24.56
C LYS A 510 16.35 5.93 -24.21
N ALA A 511 15.12 6.32 -24.59
CA ALA A 511 14.60 7.62 -24.24
C ALA A 511 14.38 7.83 -22.74
N PHE A 512 13.86 6.82 -22.05
CA PHE A 512 13.72 6.87 -20.60
C PHE A 512 15.09 7.01 -19.91
N LEU A 513 16.09 6.23 -20.32
CA LEU A 513 17.44 6.29 -19.75
C LEU A 513 18.07 7.68 -19.98
N ALA A 514 17.93 8.23 -21.19
CA ALA A 514 18.45 9.55 -21.53
C ALA A 514 17.77 10.67 -20.72
N ALA A 515 16.45 10.62 -20.56
CA ALA A 515 15.69 11.64 -19.84
C ALA A 515 15.90 11.63 -18.31
N HIS A 516 16.44 10.54 -17.76
CA HIS A 516 16.68 10.41 -16.32
C HIS A 516 18.17 10.27 -15.98
N ASP A 517 19.05 10.60 -16.93
CA ASP A 517 20.51 10.54 -16.77
C ASP A 517 21.02 9.18 -16.25
N VAL A 518 20.40 8.09 -16.72
CA VAL A 518 20.77 6.72 -16.31
C VAL A 518 21.98 6.25 -17.11
N SER A 519 23.06 5.93 -16.42
CA SER A 519 24.30 5.41 -17.01
C SER A 519 24.46 3.90 -16.87
N THR A 520 23.81 3.28 -15.89
CA THR A 520 23.92 1.84 -15.63
C THR A 520 22.56 1.18 -15.36
N ILE A 521 22.31 0.03 -15.98
CA ILE A 521 21.21 -0.88 -15.62
C ILE A 521 21.79 -2.11 -14.91
N ILE A 522 21.21 -2.45 -13.76
CA ILE A 522 21.60 -3.61 -12.95
C ILE A 522 20.46 -4.63 -13.02
N VAL A 523 20.74 -5.85 -13.51
CA VAL A 523 19.73 -6.92 -13.57
C VAL A 523 20.10 -8.00 -12.57
N ALA A 524 19.33 -8.08 -11.48
CA ALA A 524 19.59 -8.99 -10.37
C ALA A 524 18.78 -10.29 -10.45
N ASP A 525 17.63 -10.31 -11.12
CA ASP A 525 16.75 -11.48 -11.17
C ASP A 525 16.87 -12.25 -12.52
N PRO A 526 17.06 -13.58 -12.50
CA PRO A 526 17.16 -14.41 -13.72
C PRO A 526 15.95 -14.30 -14.66
N ARG A 527 14.75 -14.12 -14.11
CA ARG A 527 13.53 -13.92 -14.91
C ARG A 527 13.62 -12.64 -15.72
N ASP A 528 14.10 -11.56 -15.11
CA ASP A 528 14.26 -10.28 -15.77
C ASP A 528 15.41 -10.29 -16.79
N ARG A 529 16.45 -11.11 -16.57
CA ARG A 529 17.48 -11.38 -17.60
C ARG A 529 16.86 -11.98 -18.86
N THR A 530 15.93 -12.93 -18.70
CA THR A 530 15.27 -13.61 -19.81
C THR A 530 14.24 -12.72 -20.49
N GLU A 531 13.40 -12.04 -19.70
CA GLU A 531 12.30 -11.22 -20.20
C GLU A 531 12.78 -9.94 -20.89
N TRP A 532 13.74 -9.24 -20.30
CA TRP A 532 14.22 -7.96 -20.80
C TRP A 532 15.53 -8.04 -21.59
N GLY A 533 16.20 -9.20 -21.59
CA GLY A 533 17.44 -9.43 -22.34
C GLY A 533 17.39 -8.98 -23.80
N PRO A 534 16.34 -9.31 -24.59
CA PRO A 534 16.20 -8.84 -25.97
C PRO A 534 16.06 -7.32 -26.14
N VAL A 535 15.54 -6.61 -25.13
CA VAL A 535 15.44 -5.15 -25.13
C VAL A 535 16.79 -4.55 -24.73
N LEU A 536 17.41 -5.10 -23.68
CA LEU A 536 18.68 -4.62 -23.13
C LEU A 536 19.86 -4.83 -24.09
N SER A 537 19.83 -5.88 -24.92
CA SER A 537 20.87 -6.13 -25.92
C SER A 537 20.99 -5.03 -26.98
N THR A 538 19.99 -4.16 -27.13
CA THR A 538 19.98 -3.05 -28.09
C THR A 538 20.69 -1.79 -27.59
N LEU A 539 21.17 -1.79 -26.36
CA LEU A 539 21.90 -0.67 -25.73
C LEU A 539 23.36 -0.53 -26.21
N GLY A 540 23.78 -1.31 -27.23
CA GLY A 540 25.12 -1.24 -27.80
C GLY A 540 26.24 -1.67 -26.85
N THR A 541 25.90 -2.33 -25.73
CA THR A 541 26.84 -2.70 -24.68
C THR A 541 26.76 -4.19 -24.35
N ARG A 542 27.91 -4.82 -24.10
CA ARG A 542 27.96 -6.19 -23.59
C ARG A 542 27.82 -6.16 -22.07
N PRO A 543 26.86 -6.90 -21.48
CA PRO A 543 26.71 -6.91 -20.04
C PRO A 543 27.92 -7.56 -19.37
N VAL A 544 28.30 -7.04 -18.21
CA VAL A 544 29.31 -7.65 -17.34
C VAL A 544 28.59 -8.41 -16.23
N GLU A 545 28.82 -9.72 -16.13
CA GLU A 545 28.32 -10.53 -15.03
C GLU A 545 29.26 -10.44 -13.82
N VAL A 546 28.71 -10.04 -12.68
CA VAL A 546 29.48 -9.84 -11.44
C VAL A 546 28.62 -10.24 -10.25
N ASP A 547 29.05 -11.26 -9.49
CA ASP A 547 28.50 -11.63 -8.18
C ASP A 547 26.97 -11.60 -8.07
N GLY A 548 26.31 -12.23 -9.05
CA GLY A 548 24.85 -12.42 -9.08
C GLY A 548 24.07 -11.36 -9.86
N VAL A 549 24.71 -10.32 -10.40
CA VAL A 549 24.04 -9.30 -11.23
C VAL A 549 24.65 -9.20 -12.64
N LEU A 550 23.86 -8.77 -13.61
CA LEU A 550 24.34 -8.29 -14.91
C LEU A 550 24.35 -6.76 -14.92
N LEU A 551 25.47 -6.17 -15.30
CA LEU A 551 25.65 -4.73 -15.40
C LEU A 551 25.69 -4.32 -16.87
N TYR A 552 24.76 -3.46 -17.29
CA TYR A 552 24.77 -2.83 -18.60
C TYR A 552 25.19 -1.36 -18.43
N ARG A 553 26.43 -1.05 -18.81
CA ARG A 553 26.93 0.33 -18.84
C ARG A 553 26.64 0.95 -20.20
N ILE A 554 25.95 2.07 -20.21
CA ILE A 554 25.42 2.68 -21.42
C ILE A 554 26.36 3.82 -21.83
N ALA A 555 26.79 3.81 -23.09
CA ALA A 555 27.62 4.89 -23.62
C ALA A 555 26.77 6.16 -23.82
N PRO A 556 27.26 7.36 -23.43
CA PRO A 556 26.52 8.60 -23.65
C PRO A 556 26.13 8.84 -25.12
N THR A 557 26.93 8.34 -26.07
CA THR A 557 26.67 8.42 -27.51
C THR A 557 25.41 7.66 -27.94
N GLU A 558 25.09 6.54 -27.27
CA GLU A 558 23.87 5.76 -27.54
C GLU A 558 22.60 6.49 -27.10
N LEU A 559 22.71 7.34 -26.07
CA LEU A 559 21.59 8.09 -25.50
C LEU A 559 21.44 9.50 -26.08
N ALA A 560 22.49 10.03 -26.72
CA ALA A 560 22.51 11.37 -27.28
C ALA A 560 21.31 11.71 -28.19
N PRO A 561 20.83 10.81 -29.08
CA PRO A 561 19.67 11.09 -29.93
C PRO A 561 18.36 11.35 -29.15
N TYR A 562 18.27 10.88 -27.90
CA TYR A 562 17.04 10.89 -27.12
C TYR A 562 17.00 11.96 -26.02
N LYS A 563 18.11 12.69 -25.82
CA LYS A 563 18.27 13.63 -24.69
C LYS A 563 17.21 14.73 -24.62
N ASN A 564 16.64 15.12 -25.76
CA ASN A 564 15.63 16.17 -25.87
C ASN A 564 14.20 15.61 -26.02
N THR A 565 13.96 14.34 -25.68
CA THR A 565 12.62 13.75 -25.74
C THR A 565 11.89 13.89 -24.41
N HIS A 566 10.55 14.04 -24.48
CA HIS A 566 9.73 14.17 -23.28
C HIS A 566 8.80 12.96 -23.11
N ALA A 567 8.44 12.67 -21.86
CA ALA A 567 7.53 11.56 -21.53
C ALA A 567 6.20 11.61 -22.30
N LEU A 568 5.70 12.83 -22.57
CA LEU A 568 4.46 13.03 -23.32
C LEU A 568 4.56 12.52 -24.76
N ASP A 569 5.69 12.75 -25.45
CA ASP A 569 5.88 12.35 -26.84
C ASP A 569 5.82 10.83 -26.97
N TRP A 570 6.50 10.14 -26.05
CA TRP A 570 6.50 8.69 -25.97
C TRP A 570 5.16 8.12 -25.54
N GLN A 571 4.42 8.81 -24.67
CA GLN A 571 3.06 8.43 -24.31
C GLN A 571 2.09 8.60 -25.50
N ILE A 572 2.24 9.64 -26.32
CA ILE A 572 1.47 9.85 -27.56
C ILE A 572 1.76 8.71 -28.54
N ALA A 573 3.05 8.44 -28.81
CA ALA A 573 3.47 7.39 -29.73
C ALA A 573 2.93 6.02 -29.30
N PHE A 574 3.08 5.68 -28.02
CA PHE A 574 2.57 4.44 -27.43
C PHE A 574 1.06 4.28 -27.60
N ASN A 575 0.28 5.30 -27.20
CA ASN A 575 -1.18 5.22 -27.28
C ASN A 575 -1.67 5.15 -28.72
N ARG A 576 -1.05 5.92 -29.62
CA ARG A 576 -1.37 5.90 -31.05
C ARG A 576 -1.08 4.53 -31.64
N ALA A 577 0.11 3.98 -31.42
CA ALA A 577 0.51 2.69 -31.96
C ALA A 577 -0.45 1.57 -31.55
N ARG A 578 -0.90 1.56 -30.28
CA ARG A 578 -1.89 0.58 -29.79
C ARG A 578 -3.28 0.82 -30.35
N PHE A 579 -3.78 2.05 -30.31
CA PHE A 579 -5.11 2.38 -30.82
C PHE A 579 -5.26 2.03 -32.30
N GLU A 580 -4.24 2.36 -33.11
CA GLU A 580 -4.20 2.06 -34.53
C GLU A 580 -4.13 0.55 -34.80
N GLN A 581 -3.37 -0.21 -34.00
CA GLN A 581 -3.37 -1.67 -34.09
C GLN A 581 -4.77 -2.25 -33.81
N LEU A 582 -5.48 -1.72 -32.81
CA LEU A 582 -6.82 -2.18 -32.47
C LEU A 582 -7.82 -1.92 -33.60
N LEU A 583 -7.74 -0.75 -34.27
CA LEU A 583 -8.57 -0.45 -35.45
C LEU A 583 -8.34 -1.48 -36.56
N VAL A 584 -7.07 -1.76 -36.87
CA VAL A 584 -6.69 -2.74 -37.91
C VAL A 584 -7.12 -4.16 -37.51
N ALA A 585 -6.95 -4.54 -36.25
CA ALA A 585 -7.34 -5.85 -35.76
C ALA A 585 -8.86 -6.06 -35.78
N ALA A 586 -9.62 -5.03 -35.39
CA ALA A 586 -11.07 -5.05 -35.44
C ALA A 586 -11.58 -5.19 -36.89
N GLU A 587 -11.00 -4.45 -37.82
CA GLU A 587 -11.35 -4.53 -39.24
C GLU A 587 -11.07 -5.93 -39.80
N ARG A 588 -9.86 -6.46 -39.57
CA ARG A 588 -9.46 -7.81 -40.04
C ARG A 588 -10.33 -8.91 -39.46
N TYR A 589 -10.63 -8.81 -38.17
CA TYR A 589 -11.50 -9.77 -37.49
C TYR A 589 -12.88 -9.83 -38.15
N LEU A 590 -13.42 -8.66 -38.49
CA LEU A 590 -14.75 -8.52 -39.05
C LEU A 590 -14.84 -8.85 -40.54
N THR A 591 -13.81 -8.53 -41.33
CA THR A 591 -13.72 -8.92 -42.74
C THR A 591 -13.47 -10.43 -42.91
N SER A 592 -12.92 -11.08 -41.90
CA SER A 592 -12.81 -12.55 -41.82
C SER A 592 -14.15 -13.27 -41.55
N GLY A 593 -15.29 -12.56 -41.59
CA GLY A 593 -16.63 -13.14 -41.40
C GLY A 593 -16.96 -13.55 -39.97
N ARG A 594 -16.19 -13.10 -38.97
CA ARG A 594 -16.35 -13.53 -37.57
C ARG A 594 -17.44 -12.74 -36.84
N ASN A 595 -18.06 -13.39 -35.86
CA ASN A 595 -19.11 -12.77 -35.04
C ASN A 595 -18.55 -11.65 -34.16
N LEU A 596 -19.12 -10.45 -34.28
CA LEU A 596 -18.79 -9.25 -33.50
C LEU A 596 -18.98 -9.46 -31.99
N ALA A 597 -19.95 -10.27 -31.57
CA ALA A 597 -20.23 -10.52 -30.16
C ALA A 597 -19.03 -11.12 -29.40
N SER A 598 -18.15 -11.83 -30.11
CA SER A 598 -16.95 -12.47 -29.53
C SER A 598 -15.67 -11.63 -29.70
N LEU A 599 -15.78 -10.41 -30.24
CA LEU A 599 -14.63 -9.55 -30.45
C LEU A 599 -14.14 -9.00 -29.10
N THR A 600 -12.90 -9.33 -28.74
CA THR A 600 -12.17 -8.82 -27.57
C THR A 600 -10.69 -8.66 -27.92
N PRO A 601 -9.88 -7.91 -27.14
CA PRO A 601 -8.43 -7.84 -27.36
C PRO A 601 -7.80 -9.23 -27.35
N PHE A 602 -8.14 -10.07 -26.36
CA PHE A 602 -7.66 -11.44 -26.27
C PHE A 602 -8.02 -12.27 -27.50
N ARG A 603 -9.26 -12.18 -27.98
CA ARG A 603 -9.67 -12.92 -29.17
C ARG A 603 -8.89 -12.47 -30.41
N ALA A 604 -8.69 -11.16 -30.57
CA ALA A 604 -7.91 -10.62 -31.68
C ALA A 604 -6.42 -11.05 -31.62
N GLU A 605 -5.84 -11.13 -30.42
CA GLU A 605 -4.48 -11.65 -30.19
C GLU A 605 -4.36 -13.14 -30.53
N THR A 606 -5.27 -13.98 -30.03
CA THR A 606 -5.25 -15.44 -30.33
C THR A 606 -5.37 -15.77 -31.82
N LEU A 607 -5.92 -14.84 -32.61
CA LEU A 607 -6.07 -14.96 -34.06
C LEU A 607 -4.90 -14.31 -34.83
N GLY A 608 -3.88 -13.80 -34.14
CA GLY A 608 -2.72 -13.14 -34.75
C GLY A 608 -3.00 -11.74 -35.31
N PHE A 609 -4.13 -11.11 -34.95
CA PHE A 609 -4.45 -9.74 -35.37
C PHE A 609 -3.86 -8.68 -34.44
N LEU A 610 -3.55 -9.04 -33.19
CA LEU A 610 -2.73 -8.24 -32.27
C LEU A 610 -1.39 -8.94 -32.02
N PRO A 611 -0.31 -8.20 -31.73
CA PRO A 611 0.94 -8.79 -31.27
C PRO A 611 0.73 -9.61 -30.01
N ALA A 612 1.51 -10.68 -29.85
CA ALA A 612 1.46 -11.54 -28.67
C ALA A 612 1.74 -10.76 -27.38
N ASN A 613 1.13 -11.19 -26.27
CA ASN A 613 1.31 -10.66 -24.91
C ASN A 613 0.86 -9.19 -24.72
N TRP A 614 0.05 -8.67 -25.63
CA TRP A 614 -0.61 -7.36 -25.46
C TRP A 614 -1.84 -7.45 -24.57
N SER A 615 -2.55 -8.59 -24.60
CA SER A 615 -3.75 -8.86 -23.83
C SER A 615 -3.47 -9.65 -22.54
N LEU A 616 -4.16 -9.31 -21.45
CA LEU A 616 -4.08 -9.95 -20.13
C LEU A 616 -5.44 -10.49 -19.65
N GLY A 617 -6.53 -10.17 -20.35
CA GLY A 617 -7.87 -10.57 -19.94
C GLY A 617 -8.81 -10.84 -21.12
N GLN A 618 -9.83 -11.65 -20.88
CA GLN A 618 -10.73 -12.12 -21.94
C GLN A 618 -11.88 -11.16 -22.28
N GLY A 619 -12.07 -10.10 -21.49
CA GLY A 619 -13.18 -9.15 -21.66
C GLY A 619 -12.94 -8.05 -22.70
N VAL A 620 -13.97 -7.25 -22.97
CA VAL A 620 -13.91 -6.08 -23.88
C VAL A 620 -12.88 -5.03 -23.42
N TYR A 621 -12.80 -4.82 -22.12
CA TYR A 621 -11.77 -4.00 -21.50
C TYR A 621 -10.70 -4.89 -20.86
N ASP A 622 -9.46 -4.69 -21.27
CA ASP A 622 -8.30 -5.35 -20.72
C ASP A 622 -7.69 -4.51 -19.59
N ARG A 623 -7.22 -5.17 -18.52
CA ARG A 623 -6.48 -4.53 -17.42
C ARG A 623 -5.17 -3.87 -17.91
N ASN A 624 -4.69 -4.24 -19.10
CA ASN A 624 -3.58 -3.57 -19.78
C ASN A 624 -3.97 -2.28 -20.54
N GLY A 625 -5.21 -1.81 -20.36
CA GLY A 625 -5.69 -0.55 -20.92
C GLY A 625 -6.17 -0.62 -22.37
N LEU A 626 -6.24 -1.82 -22.97
CA LEU A 626 -6.87 -2.02 -24.28
C LEU A 626 -8.39 -2.07 -24.13
N TRP A 627 -9.10 -1.50 -25.09
CA TRP A 627 -10.54 -1.67 -25.23
C TRP A 627 -10.85 -2.07 -26.66
N LEU A 628 -11.49 -3.22 -26.82
CA LEU A 628 -11.95 -3.70 -28.12
C LEU A 628 -13.17 -4.59 -27.93
N GLY A 629 -14.26 -4.29 -28.61
CA GLY A 629 -15.40 -5.20 -28.60
C GLY A 629 -16.71 -4.62 -29.12
N PRO A 630 -17.80 -5.41 -29.01
CA PRO A 630 -19.11 -5.02 -29.51
C PRO A 630 -19.63 -3.76 -28.81
N TRP A 631 -20.37 -2.97 -29.55
CA TRP A 631 -21.20 -1.87 -29.08
C TRP A 631 -22.63 -2.04 -29.60
N ARG A 632 -23.56 -1.23 -29.09
CA ARG A 632 -24.97 -1.22 -29.51
C ARG A 632 -25.10 -1.05 -31.02
N ASP A 633 -26.17 -1.59 -31.58
CA ASP A 633 -26.54 -1.48 -33.00
C ASP A 633 -25.48 -2.05 -33.97
N GLY A 634 -24.79 -3.11 -33.55
CA GLY A 634 -23.77 -3.78 -34.37
C GLY A 634 -22.49 -2.96 -34.60
N ASN A 635 -22.30 -1.89 -33.81
CA ASN A 635 -21.13 -1.03 -33.87
C ASN A 635 -19.95 -1.63 -33.10
N VAL A 636 -18.77 -1.06 -33.32
CA VAL A 636 -17.51 -1.54 -32.72
C VAL A 636 -16.94 -0.46 -31.83
N SER A 637 -16.56 -0.85 -30.61
CA SER A 637 -15.86 0.02 -29.67
C SER A 637 -14.37 -0.27 -29.66
N VAL A 638 -13.56 0.77 -29.75
CA VAL A 638 -12.08 0.71 -29.77
C VAL A 638 -11.54 1.78 -28.83
N GLY A 639 -10.53 1.46 -28.03
CA GLY A 639 -10.03 2.40 -27.03
C GLY A 639 -8.70 2.02 -26.39
N VAL A 640 -8.11 3.02 -25.72
CA VAL A 640 -6.83 2.93 -24.99
C VAL A 640 -6.90 3.74 -23.70
N VAL A 641 -5.93 3.56 -22.80
CA VAL A 641 -5.78 4.38 -21.58
C VAL A 641 -4.59 5.32 -21.72
N GLY A 642 -4.83 6.62 -21.55
CA GLY A 642 -3.77 7.63 -21.56
C GLY A 642 -4.21 8.94 -20.94
N SER A 643 -3.25 9.84 -20.71
CA SER A 643 -3.54 11.24 -20.33
C SER A 643 -4.26 11.94 -21.47
N TYR A 644 -5.12 12.93 -21.18
CA TYR A 644 -5.83 13.66 -22.23
C TYR A 644 -4.88 14.25 -23.28
N SER A 645 -3.78 14.88 -22.84
CA SER A 645 -2.75 15.40 -23.74
C SER A 645 -2.17 14.34 -24.67
N ALA A 646 -2.05 13.09 -24.22
CA ALA A 646 -1.51 12.00 -25.01
C ALA A 646 -2.51 11.37 -25.98
N VAL A 647 -3.80 11.35 -25.62
CA VAL A 647 -4.86 10.78 -26.48
C VAL A 647 -5.53 11.82 -27.38
N LYS A 648 -5.37 13.12 -27.10
CA LYS A 648 -5.92 14.19 -27.93
C LYS A 648 -5.52 14.08 -29.41
N PRO A 649 -4.26 13.78 -29.78
CA PRO A 649 -3.90 13.59 -31.19
C PRO A 649 -4.60 12.39 -31.87
N ILE A 650 -5.05 11.39 -31.09
CA ILE A 650 -5.86 10.28 -31.60
C ILE A 650 -7.30 10.75 -31.81
N ILE A 651 -7.84 11.51 -30.84
CA ILE A 651 -9.17 12.13 -30.94
C ILE A 651 -9.26 13.01 -32.17
N ASP A 652 -8.34 13.95 -32.32
CA ASP A 652 -8.33 14.88 -33.45
C ASP A 652 -8.29 14.14 -34.81
N ALA A 653 -7.55 13.03 -34.89
CA ALA A 653 -7.39 12.26 -36.12
C ALA A 653 -8.62 11.37 -36.44
N TYR A 654 -9.17 10.67 -35.44
CA TYR A 654 -10.14 9.59 -35.67
C TYR A 654 -11.58 9.93 -35.27
N ALA A 655 -11.82 11.01 -34.50
CA ALA A 655 -13.17 11.45 -34.13
C ALA A 655 -14.08 11.73 -35.34
N PRO A 656 -13.62 12.32 -36.47
CA PRO A 656 -14.47 12.53 -37.65
C PRO A 656 -14.97 11.24 -38.32
N LEU A 657 -14.38 10.09 -37.98
CA LEU A 657 -14.75 8.77 -38.49
C LEU A 657 -15.57 7.95 -37.49
N ALA A 658 -15.74 8.45 -36.25
CA ALA A 658 -16.42 7.77 -35.16
C ALA A 658 -17.86 8.30 -34.99
N LEU A 659 -18.76 7.44 -34.56
CA LEU A 659 -20.13 7.80 -34.13
C LEU A 659 -20.13 8.54 -32.79
N GLY A 660 -19.16 8.23 -31.93
CA GLY A 660 -19.05 8.83 -30.61
C GLY A 660 -17.66 8.65 -30.01
N VAL A 661 -17.22 9.68 -29.29
CA VAL A 661 -15.97 9.70 -28.53
C VAL A 661 -16.32 9.87 -27.06
N TYR A 662 -15.73 9.03 -26.20
CA TYR A 662 -15.98 9.02 -24.77
C TYR A 662 -14.65 9.17 -24.02
N PHE A 663 -14.50 10.28 -23.30
CA PHE A 663 -13.31 10.57 -22.50
C PHE A 663 -13.59 11.63 -21.41
N PRO A 664 -13.23 11.38 -20.14
CA PRO A 664 -12.96 10.07 -19.57
C PRO A 664 -14.23 9.21 -19.63
N TYR A 665 -14.14 7.99 -20.19
CA TYR A 665 -15.27 7.07 -20.25
C TYR A 665 -15.89 6.85 -18.85
N PRO A 666 -17.23 6.84 -18.68
CA PRO A 666 -18.27 6.70 -19.72
C PRO A 666 -18.82 8.02 -20.29
N GLN A 667 -18.24 9.18 -19.97
CA GLN A 667 -18.77 10.46 -20.41
C GLN A 667 -18.47 10.69 -21.89
N ARG A 668 -19.50 11.09 -22.67
CA ARG A 668 -19.32 11.51 -24.06
C ARG A 668 -18.55 12.83 -24.08
N LEU A 669 -17.54 12.92 -24.93
CA LEU A 669 -16.71 14.11 -25.06
C LEU A 669 -17.46 15.16 -25.89
N VAL A 670 -17.93 16.22 -25.22
CA VAL A 670 -18.62 17.38 -25.83
C VAL A 670 -17.86 18.64 -25.38
N GLY A 671 -16.73 18.90 -26.04
CA GLY A 671 -15.80 19.99 -25.68
C GLY A 671 -14.64 19.56 -24.76
N PRO A 672 -13.85 20.51 -24.22
CA PRO A 672 -12.71 20.22 -23.36
C PRO A 672 -13.14 19.44 -22.10
N PRO A 673 -12.53 18.29 -21.80
CA PRO A 673 -12.94 17.48 -20.66
C PRO A 673 -12.50 18.16 -19.35
N LYS A 674 -13.32 17.99 -18.29
CA LYS A 674 -13.06 18.54 -16.95
C LYS A 674 -12.70 17.42 -15.96
N GLY A 675 -12.04 17.78 -14.87
CA GLY A 675 -11.68 16.86 -13.78
C GLY A 675 -10.31 16.19 -13.97
N ASN A 676 -10.12 15.01 -13.38
CA ASN A 676 -8.85 14.29 -13.49
C ASN A 676 -8.72 13.60 -14.87
N LEU A 677 -7.84 14.16 -15.70
CA LEU A 677 -7.58 13.75 -17.08
C LEU A 677 -6.37 12.83 -17.26
N PHE A 678 -5.71 12.45 -16.16
CA PHE A 678 -4.50 11.63 -16.19
C PHE A 678 -4.83 10.13 -16.25
N MET A 679 -4.24 9.43 -17.21
CA MET A 679 -4.40 7.98 -17.39
C MET A 679 -5.87 7.52 -17.35
N ARG A 680 -6.69 8.04 -18.27
CA ARG A 680 -8.13 7.73 -18.38
C ARG A 680 -8.45 6.97 -19.65
N LYS A 681 -9.57 6.25 -19.61
CA LYS A 681 -10.06 5.45 -20.75
C LYS A 681 -10.62 6.37 -21.83
N LEU A 682 -10.01 6.29 -23.01
CA LEU A 682 -10.59 6.76 -24.26
C LEU A 682 -11.33 5.59 -24.91
N VAL A 683 -12.59 5.77 -25.26
CA VAL A 683 -13.36 4.82 -26.07
C VAL A 683 -13.99 5.56 -27.23
N MET A 684 -13.80 5.04 -28.44
CA MET A 684 -14.46 5.52 -29.66
C MET A 684 -15.31 4.41 -30.25
N VAL A 685 -16.48 4.79 -30.77
CA VAL A 685 -17.44 3.88 -31.37
C VAL A 685 -17.50 4.12 -32.87
N PHE A 686 -17.40 3.06 -33.66
CA PHE A 686 -17.38 3.10 -35.12
C PHE A 686 -18.48 2.20 -35.69
N ASP A 687 -19.13 2.66 -36.75
CA ASP A 687 -19.87 1.78 -37.66
C ASP A 687 -18.90 1.02 -38.58
N ARG A 688 -19.42 0.11 -39.42
CA ARG A 688 -18.58 -0.70 -40.33
C ARG A 688 -17.80 0.15 -41.33
N ARG A 689 -18.41 1.21 -41.87
CA ARG A 689 -17.77 2.08 -42.87
C ARG A 689 -16.70 2.98 -42.24
N GLY A 690 -17.00 3.58 -41.09
CA GLY A 690 -16.07 4.39 -40.29
C GLY A 690 -14.87 3.58 -39.83
N LEU A 691 -15.09 2.36 -39.33
CA LEU A 691 -14.00 1.46 -38.92
C LEU A 691 -13.06 1.13 -40.09
N ALA A 692 -13.61 0.76 -41.26
CA ALA A 692 -12.80 0.43 -42.42
C ALA A 692 -11.96 1.62 -42.92
N ARG A 693 -12.52 2.85 -42.87
CA ARG A 693 -11.78 4.08 -43.21
C ARG A 693 -10.68 4.35 -42.18
N ALA A 694 -10.99 4.21 -40.89
CA ALA A 694 -10.04 4.42 -39.80
C ALA A 694 -8.88 3.41 -39.86
N ALA A 695 -9.16 2.13 -40.10
CA ALA A 695 -8.14 1.10 -40.27
C ALA A 695 -7.22 1.37 -41.48
N ARG A 696 -7.77 1.80 -42.63
CA ARG A 696 -6.94 2.20 -43.80
C ARG A 696 -6.06 3.40 -43.50
N MET A 697 -6.58 4.39 -42.76
CA MET A 697 -5.80 5.56 -42.35
C MET A 697 -4.65 5.15 -41.42
N ALA A 698 -4.91 4.28 -40.45
CA ALA A 698 -3.91 3.72 -39.54
C ALA A 698 -2.79 2.97 -40.28
N VAL A 699 -3.15 2.12 -41.27
CA VAL A 699 -2.16 1.40 -42.10
C VAL A 699 -1.28 2.39 -42.86
N ARG A 700 -1.87 3.40 -43.52
CA ARG A 700 -1.11 4.42 -44.28
C ARG A 700 -0.16 5.22 -43.40
N ALA A 701 -0.61 5.63 -42.21
CA ALA A 701 0.22 6.36 -41.25
C ALA A 701 1.46 5.55 -40.85
N ARG A 702 1.29 4.26 -40.56
CA ARG A 702 2.40 3.35 -40.21
C ARG A 702 3.36 3.09 -41.36
N THR A 703 2.86 2.91 -42.58
CA THR A 703 3.73 2.76 -43.75
C THR A 703 4.60 3.99 -43.96
N ARG A 704 4.04 5.19 -43.80
CA ARG A 704 4.80 6.46 -43.86
C ARG A 704 5.84 6.56 -42.74
N ALA A 705 5.46 6.21 -41.50
CA ALA A 705 6.38 6.24 -40.37
C ALA A 705 7.57 5.27 -40.56
N ARG A 706 7.32 4.05 -41.05
CA ARG A 706 8.38 3.09 -41.38
C ARG A 706 9.28 3.54 -42.52
N ALA A 707 8.71 4.19 -43.54
CA ALA A 707 9.50 4.76 -44.63
C ALA A 707 10.39 5.91 -44.13
N ALA A 708 9.89 6.74 -43.22
CA ALA A 708 10.66 7.82 -42.61
C ALA A 708 11.75 7.33 -41.64
N SER A 709 11.57 6.20 -40.96
CA SER A 709 12.60 5.62 -40.07
C SER A 709 13.68 4.82 -40.82
N ALA A 710 13.39 4.37 -42.04
CA ALA A 710 14.36 3.66 -42.90
C ALA A 710 15.37 4.62 -43.56
N ILE A 711 15.02 5.90 -43.63
CA ILE A 711 15.93 6.99 -43.96
C ILE A 711 16.46 7.44 -42.60
N GLY A 712 17.74 7.23 -42.30
CA GLY A 712 18.33 7.58 -41.00
C GLY A 712 18.06 9.06 -40.61
N PRO A 713 18.30 9.45 -39.33
CA PRO A 713 18.08 10.83 -38.91
C PRO A 713 18.79 11.79 -39.87
N PRO A 714 18.16 12.92 -40.24
CA PRO A 714 18.77 13.85 -41.17
C PRO A 714 20.15 14.24 -40.64
N ALA A 715 21.18 14.03 -41.46
CA ALA A 715 22.48 14.62 -41.24
C ALA A 715 22.26 16.14 -41.22
N HIS A 716 22.30 16.74 -40.02
CA HIS A 716 22.32 18.19 -39.92
C HIS A 716 23.72 18.67 -40.34
N PRO A 717 23.83 19.73 -41.15
CA PRO A 717 25.10 20.35 -41.52
C PRO A 717 25.82 20.95 -40.31
#